data_AF-A0A353CBR5-F1
#
_entry.id   AF-A0A353CBR5-F1
#
_cell.length_a   1.000
_cell.length_b   1.000
_cell.length_c   1.000
_cell.angle_alpha   90.00
_cell.angle_beta   90.00
_cell.angle_gamma   90.00
#
_symmetry.space_group_name_H-M   'P 1'
#
loop_
_entity.id
_entity.type
_entity.pdbx_description
1 polymer ?
#
loop_
_entity_poly.entity_id
_entity_poly.type
_entity_poly.pdbx_seq_one_letter_code
_entity_poly.pdbx_strand_id
1 'polypeptide(L)'
;MKKEISRREFMARITAAGFGALVASTTNAWGLEAITNPLATYPNRDWEKVYRDLWAYDSRYTFTCAPNDTHNCLLNAHVRQGVITRIGPTMKYGEAVDLLGNGTSHRWDPRVCQKGLALTRRFYGDRRVNGTMVRAGYKKWYEAGFPRGADGRPPEQYFQRARDEWVRMSHDEGAVIVAAALKNIAETYTGDEGKRKLKEQHYDEATIEATQGVGTQVMKFRGGMPLLGMTRVFGMYRMANSIALLDSHIRGVGPDKAMGPKGFDNYSWHTDLPPGHTMVTGQQTVEFDLNSVEQAKTVVVWGMNWITTKMPDAHWLTEARMKGTRVVVIACEYSATATKGDDVLVVRPGTTPALALGFANVIMQENLYDKEYVQQWTDMPILVRMDTLKYLKAAEVFGGDPAVLKQTFIVKDGEKTPPPIQQTVQNVVPEKLRLEWGDYVFWDAKKNAAQPLTRDDVGKNSKAVDAMLEGSIEVTLADGSKVRCRPVFDLVKEYAAHFTPQTVEELTWAPAAAVQKLARHFAQEPGTTLFALGMGPNQFFNSDNKDRDVFLLASLTGNVGKIGGNVGSYAGNYRTALFNGAPQYINEDPFDIELDETKSARPKQYWRAESAHYYNHEDHPLRVGNALLTGKTHMPCPTKSLWFANANSILGNVKWHYNMVVNALPKIELIAVNEWWWSTSCEWADVVFGVDSWAELKHPDMTASVTNPFLLVFPKTPIPRIFNTIGDIEVYATVASKLADLTGDNRFNDYWKFVREDRTDVYLQRILDHSTNTKGYSFKDLHEKAINGVPAIINSRTTPKNVGYDQLVDATPWYTKSGRLEFYREEDEFIDAGENLPVHREPVDSTFYEPNII
;
A
#
# COMPACT_ATOMS: atom_id res chain seq x y z
N MET A 1 57.46 77.47 56.28
CA MET A 1 57.81 76.70 55.06
C MET A 1 56.53 76.14 54.44
N LYS A 2 55.93 76.87 53.50
CA LYS A 2 54.85 76.37 52.64
C LYS A 2 55.52 75.72 51.43
N LYS A 3 55.34 74.41 51.24
CA LYS A 3 55.85 73.69 50.06
C LYS A 3 55.13 74.24 48.83
N GLU A 4 55.82 75.02 48.02
CA GLU A 4 55.34 75.43 46.70
C GLU A 4 55.25 74.18 45.82
N ILE A 5 54.03 73.87 45.38
CA ILE A 5 53.77 72.77 44.46
C ILE A 5 54.44 73.11 43.14
N SER A 6 55.32 72.24 42.66
CA SER A 6 56.00 72.47 41.40
C SER A 6 54.99 72.48 40.25
N ARG A 7 55.27 73.26 39.20
CA ARG A 7 54.40 73.34 38.00
C ARG A 7 54.11 71.96 37.40
N ARG A 8 55.04 71.01 37.54
CA ARG A 8 54.88 69.61 37.11
C ARG A 8 53.87 68.84 37.97
N GLU A 9 53.91 69.01 39.30
CA GLU A 9 52.92 68.40 40.20
C GLU A 9 51.52 69.01 40.02
N PHE A 10 51.44 70.32 39.76
CA PHE A 10 50.16 70.97 39.46
C PHE A 10 49.55 70.42 38.16
N MET A 11 50.34 70.32 37.10
CA MET A 11 49.89 69.73 35.84
C MET A 11 49.52 68.25 36.00
N ALA A 12 50.33 67.45 36.73
CA ALA A 12 50.01 66.05 37.01
C ALA A 12 48.69 65.89 37.78
N ARG A 13 48.40 66.76 38.74
CA ARG A 13 47.14 66.76 39.49
C ARG A 13 45.95 67.20 38.65
N ILE A 14 46.11 68.20 37.78
CA ILE A 14 45.05 68.60 36.83
C ILE A 14 44.79 67.49 35.81
N THR A 15 45.81 66.84 35.29
CA THR A 15 45.64 65.72 34.36
C THR A 15 44.98 64.53 35.06
N ALA A 16 45.37 64.19 36.30
CA ALA A 16 44.75 63.12 37.06
C ALA A 16 43.29 63.42 37.44
N ALA A 17 42.98 64.66 37.85
CA ALA A 17 41.61 65.09 38.16
C ALA A 17 40.74 65.16 36.89
N GLY A 18 41.30 65.66 35.79
CA GLY A 18 40.64 65.72 34.49
C GLY A 18 40.37 64.33 33.90
N PHE A 19 41.31 63.39 34.01
CA PHE A 19 41.10 62.01 33.58
C PHE A 19 40.14 61.26 34.50
N GLY A 20 40.21 61.47 35.82
CA GLY A 20 39.26 60.90 36.77
C GLY A 20 37.83 61.40 36.56
N ALA A 21 37.66 62.70 36.30
CA ALA A 21 36.36 63.29 35.96
C ALA A 21 35.86 62.83 34.59
N LEU A 22 36.74 62.67 33.59
CA LEU A 22 36.39 62.14 32.27
C LEU A 22 35.97 60.66 32.37
N VAL A 23 36.69 59.83 33.14
CA VAL A 23 36.35 58.42 33.36
C VAL A 23 35.01 58.29 34.08
N ALA A 24 34.78 59.07 35.14
CA ALA A 24 33.52 59.09 35.87
C ALA A 24 32.36 59.68 35.05
N SER A 25 32.61 60.66 34.17
CA SER A 25 31.60 61.18 33.27
C SER A 25 31.33 60.22 32.11
N THR A 26 32.31 59.45 31.64
CA THR A 26 32.10 58.44 30.59
C THR A 26 31.27 57.27 31.10
N THR A 27 31.43 56.82 32.35
CA THR A 27 30.60 55.76 32.93
C THR A 27 29.16 56.22 33.19
N ASN A 28 28.93 57.49 33.55
CA ASN A 28 27.58 58.05 33.73
C ASN A 28 26.92 58.52 32.42
N ALA A 29 27.68 59.08 31.47
CA ALA A 29 27.15 59.53 30.18
C ALA A 29 26.89 58.36 29.23
N TRP A 30 27.64 57.27 29.39
CA TRP A 30 27.43 56.00 28.68
C TRP A 30 26.97 54.99 29.70
N GLY A 31 25.76 55.20 30.26
CA GLY A 31 25.05 54.24 31.12
C GLY A 31 24.77 52.93 30.38
N LEU A 32 25.83 52.22 30.00
CA LEU A 32 25.86 50.85 29.58
C LEU A 32 25.87 50.04 30.88
N GLU A 33 24.75 50.06 31.61
CA GLU A 33 24.39 48.85 32.31
C GLU A 33 24.46 47.74 31.27
N ALA A 34 25.27 46.72 31.51
CA ALA A 34 25.32 45.56 30.62
C ALA A 34 23.90 44.97 30.59
N ILE A 35 23.13 45.31 29.56
CA ILE A 35 21.78 44.79 29.41
C ILE A 35 21.94 43.33 29.05
N THR A 36 21.93 42.46 30.07
CA THR A 36 22.09 41.00 29.92
C THR A 36 21.04 40.41 28.98
N ASN A 37 19.88 41.04 28.88
CA ASN A 37 18.88 40.79 27.84
C ASN A 37 18.27 42.12 27.34
N PRO A 38 18.70 42.65 26.18
CA PRO A 38 18.16 43.91 25.63
C PRO A 38 16.65 43.89 25.36
N LEU A 39 16.00 42.72 25.36
CA LEU A 39 14.55 42.58 25.25
C LEU A 39 13.81 42.68 26.60
N ALA A 40 14.51 42.58 27.73
CA ALA A 40 13.90 42.67 29.06
C ALA A 40 13.47 44.11 29.42
N THR A 41 14.14 45.12 28.86
CA THR A 41 13.92 46.54 29.14
C THR A 41 13.70 47.37 27.87
N TYR A 42 13.19 46.75 26.80
CA TYR A 42 13.04 47.42 25.51
C TYR A 42 12.03 48.59 25.60
N PRO A 43 12.39 49.84 25.20
CA PRO A 43 11.60 51.04 25.51
C PRO A 43 10.18 51.05 24.93
N ASN A 44 9.99 50.40 23.77
CA ASN A 44 8.69 50.28 23.12
C ASN A 44 8.59 48.93 22.40
N ARG A 45 7.69 48.07 22.89
CA ARG A 45 7.44 46.72 22.34
C ARG A 45 6.22 46.67 21.41
N ASP A 46 5.62 47.80 21.06
CA ASP A 46 4.42 47.83 20.21
C ASP A 46 4.68 47.32 18.79
N TRP A 47 5.91 47.44 18.27
CA TRP A 47 6.28 46.86 16.98
C TRP A 47 6.10 45.33 16.96
N GLU A 48 6.25 44.65 18.10
CA GLU A 48 6.03 43.20 18.22
C GLU A 48 4.56 42.84 18.01
N LYS A 49 3.61 43.77 18.19
CA LYS A 49 2.18 43.54 17.92
C LYS A 49 1.96 43.12 16.46
N VAL A 50 2.73 43.66 15.51
CA VAL A 50 2.66 43.26 14.10
C VAL A 50 2.98 41.77 13.93
N TYR A 51 4.06 41.29 14.54
CA TYR A 51 4.45 39.88 14.47
C TYR A 51 3.49 38.95 15.23
N ARG A 52 2.98 39.39 16.39
CA ARG A 52 1.95 38.64 17.12
C ARG A 52 0.66 38.54 16.32
N ASP A 53 0.27 39.63 15.65
CA ASP A 53 -0.91 39.66 14.78
C ASP A 53 -0.74 38.72 13.57
N LEU A 54 0.44 38.66 12.94
CA LEU A 54 0.71 37.69 11.87
C LEU A 54 0.51 36.23 12.31
N TRP A 55 0.72 35.91 13.59
CA TRP A 55 0.49 34.57 14.15
C TRP A 55 -0.93 34.35 14.71
N ALA A 56 -1.73 35.42 14.82
CA ALA A 56 -3.08 35.35 15.35
C ALA A 56 -4.05 34.63 14.40
N TYR A 57 -5.08 34.03 14.98
CA TYR A 57 -6.16 33.35 14.29
C TYR A 57 -7.46 33.53 15.08
N ASP A 58 -8.59 33.50 14.39
CA ASP A 58 -9.92 33.67 14.98
C ASP A 58 -10.48 32.33 15.48
N SER A 59 -10.16 31.25 14.77
CA SER A 59 -10.56 29.89 15.13
C SER A 59 -9.55 28.84 14.67
N ARG A 60 -9.71 27.63 15.18
CA ARG A 60 -8.91 26.46 14.84
C ARG A 60 -9.82 25.25 14.73
N TYR A 61 -9.52 24.35 13.81
CA TYR A 61 -10.14 23.03 13.75
C TYR A 61 -9.13 21.96 13.32
N THR A 62 -9.45 20.71 13.60
CA THR A 62 -8.64 19.56 13.22
C THR A 62 -9.14 18.97 11.89
N PHE A 63 -8.22 18.54 11.03
CA PHE A 63 -8.51 17.75 9.84
C PHE A 63 -7.42 16.69 9.64
N THR A 64 -7.71 15.69 8.82
CA THR A 64 -6.75 14.60 8.52
C THR A 64 -6.14 14.79 7.14
N CYS A 65 -4.82 14.94 7.10
CA CYS A 65 -4.02 14.95 5.88
C CYS A 65 -3.58 13.53 5.57
N ALA A 66 -4.17 12.93 4.54
CA ALA A 66 -3.84 11.57 4.11
C ALA A 66 -3.80 11.47 2.57
N PRO A 67 -2.80 12.09 1.90
CA PRO A 67 -2.39 11.62 0.59
C PRO A 67 -1.82 10.19 0.71
N ASN A 68 -1.43 9.57 -0.42
CA ASN A 68 -0.75 8.27 -0.40
C ASN A 68 0.70 8.36 0.13
N ASP A 69 0.89 8.80 1.37
CA ASP A 69 2.19 9.04 1.99
C ASP A 69 2.48 8.11 3.18
N THR A 70 1.52 7.27 3.57
CA THR A 70 1.52 6.39 4.75
C THR A 70 1.55 7.08 6.10
N HIS A 71 1.53 8.41 6.17
CA HIS A 71 1.64 9.13 7.43
C HIS A 71 0.31 9.34 8.13
N ASN A 72 -0.70 9.76 7.35
CA ASN A 72 -2.06 10.08 7.76
C ASN A 72 -2.11 11.01 9.01
N CYS A 73 -1.55 12.21 8.90
CA CYS A 73 -1.44 13.10 10.05
C CYS A 73 -2.75 13.84 10.35
N LEU A 74 -3.20 13.81 11.61
CA LEU A 74 -4.13 14.77 12.18
C LEU A 74 -3.39 16.10 12.35
N LEU A 75 -3.94 17.14 11.74
CA LEU A 75 -3.35 18.47 11.71
C LEU A 75 -4.41 19.50 12.09
N ASN A 76 -3.94 20.64 12.61
CA ASN A 76 -4.75 21.79 12.91
C ASN A 76 -4.67 22.80 11.77
N ALA A 77 -5.83 23.24 11.29
CA ALA A 77 -5.97 24.43 10.47
C ALA A 77 -6.27 25.63 11.36
N HIS A 78 -5.49 26.70 11.23
CA HIS A 78 -5.71 27.99 11.89
C HIS A 78 -6.38 28.94 10.90
N VAL A 79 -7.53 29.48 11.28
CA VAL A 79 -8.41 30.25 10.41
C VAL A 79 -8.46 31.71 10.87
N ARG A 80 -8.32 32.63 9.93
CA ARG A 80 -8.50 34.07 10.13
C ARG A 80 -9.38 34.62 9.01
N GLN A 81 -10.46 35.31 9.37
CA GLN A 81 -11.45 35.86 8.44
C GLN A 81 -11.97 34.81 7.43
N GLY A 82 -12.21 33.58 7.91
CA GLY A 82 -12.68 32.47 7.07
C GLY A 82 -11.61 31.82 6.19
N VAL A 83 -10.36 32.28 6.23
CA VAL A 83 -9.25 31.75 5.42
C VAL A 83 -8.26 30.98 6.30
N ILE A 84 -7.82 29.81 5.85
CA ILE A 84 -6.79 29.03 6.55
C ILE A 84 -5.43 29.71 6.30
N THR A 85 -4.85 30.31 7.35
CA THR A 85 -3.57 31.01 7.26
C THR A 85 -2.39 30.10 7.54
N ARG A 86 -2.59 29.07 8.38
CA ARG A 86 -1.52 28.16 8.80
C ARG A 86 -2.04 26.77 9.14
N ILE A 87 -1.17 25.77 8.95
CA ILE A 87 -1.37 24.40 9.40
C ILE A 87 -0.29 24.04 10.42
N GLY A 88 -0.63 23.23 11.44
CA GLY A 88 0.32 22.72 12.42
C GLY A 88 -0.08 21.34 12.97
N PRO A 89 0.80 20.66 13.71
CA PRO A 89 0.50 19.37 14.33
C PRO A 89 -0.52 19.50 15.46
N THR A 90 -1.17 18.39 15.84
CA THR A 90 -2.07 18.36 17.00
C THR A 90 -1.35 18.28 18.34
N MET A 91 -0.15 17.70 18.38
CA MET A 91 0.63 17.44 19.59
C MET A 91 -0.10 16.55 20.61
N LYS A 92 -0.91 15.61 20.10
CA LYS A 92 -1.80 14.78 20.90
C LYS A 92 -1.74 13.29 20.53
N TYR A 93 -0.73 12.89 19.76
CA TYR A 93 -0.58 11.48 19.42
C TYR A 93 -0.32 10.63 20.67
N GLY A 94 0.39 11.17 21.66
CA GLY A 94 0.63 10.50 22.95
C GLY A 94 -0.61 10.22 23.81
N GLU A 95 -1.77 10.79 23.49
CA GLU A 95 -3.05 10.51 24.17
C GLU A 95 -3.81 9.31 23.57
N ALA A 96 -3.31 8.76 22.45
CA ALA A 96 -3.96 7.65 21.77
C ALA A 96 -3.93 6.36 22.61
N VAL A 97 -5.08 5.68 22.66
CA VAL A 97 -5.26 4.39 23.33
C VAL A 97 -6.05 3.41 22.45
N ASP A 98 -5.81 2.12 22.63
CA ASP A 98 -6.64 1.04 22.07
C ASP A 98 -7.86 0.72 22.97
N LEU A 99 -8.67 -0.28 22.60
CA LEU A 99 -9.81 -0.74 23.39
C LEU A 99 -9.43 -1.42 24.72
N LEU A 100 -8.18 -1.87 24.87
CA LEU A 100 -7.66 -2.51 26.08
C LEU A 100 -6.98 -1.51 27.02
N GLY A 101 -6.90 -0.23 26.62
CA GLY A 101 -6.23 0.82 27.37
C GLY A 101 -4.71 0.89 27.15
N ASN A 102 -4.15 0.12 26.21
CA ASN A 102 -2.75 0.27 25.81
C ASN A 102 -2.61 1.62 25.09
N GLY A 103 -1.68 2.45 25.57
CA GLY A 103 -1.47 3.80 25.05
C GLY A 103 -0.18 3.96 24.27
N THR A 104 -0.06 5.08 23.57
CA THR A 104 1.23 5.53 23.03
C THR A 104 1.88 6.56 23.96
N SER A 105 2.91 7.28 23.47
CA SER A 105 3.59 8.33 24.22
C SER A 105 3.79 9.58 23.35
N HIS A 106 4.11 10.70 24.00
CA HIS A 106 4.38 11.99 23.33
C HIS A 106 5.55 11.93 22.32
N ARG A 107 6.35 10.86 22.29
CA ARG A 107 7.41 10.65 21.29
C ARG A 107 6.87 10.52 19.86
N TRP A 108 5.58 10.22 19.70
CA TRP A 108 4.95 10.23 18.39
C TRP A 108 4.69 11.65 17.86
N ASP A 109 4.66 12.67 18.72
CA ASP A 109 4.51 14.06 18.31
C ASP A 109 5.86 14.61 17.78
N PRO A 110 5.86 15.56 16.83
CA PRO A 110 4.71 16.28 16.27
C PRO A 110 4.01 15.55 15.11
N ARG A 111 4.55 14.41 14.65
CA ARG A 111 4.35 13.91 13.27
C ARG A 111 4.51 15.06 12.27
N VAL A 112 3.62 15.17 11.28
CA VAL A 112 3.61 16.18 10.21
C VAL A 112 4.81 16.12 9.25
N CYS A 113 4.58 16.53 8.00
CA CYS A 113 5.63 16.73 7.00
C CYS A 113 5.48 18.10 6.33
N GLN A 114 6.53 18.53 5.62
CA GLN A 114 6.57 19.79 4.88
C GLN A 114 5.43 19.94 3.85
N LYS A 115 4.93 18.81 3.29
CA LYS A 115 3.80 18.83 2.36
C LYS A 115 2.48 19.16 3.07
N GLY A 116 2.26 18.57 4.24
CA GLY A 116 1.10 18.87 5.09
C GLY A 116 1.05 20.34 5.51
N LEU A 117 2.21 20.91 5.89
CA LEU A 117 2.32 22.33 6.26
C LEU A 117 2.07 23.27 5.07
N ALA A 118 2.40 22.84 3.85
CA ALA A 118 2.25 23.63 2.64
C ALA A 118 0.87 23.50 1.97
N LEU A 119 -0.07 22.71 2.53
CA LEU A 119 -1.39 22.51 1.94
C LEU A 119 -2.21 23.80 1.83
N THR A 120 -1.95 24.81 2.66
CA THR A 120 -2.58 26.14 2.52
C THR A 120 -2.39 26.71 1.11
N ARG A 121 -1.21 26.52 0.49
CA ARG A 121 -0.94 26.95 -0.89
C ARG A 121 -1.72 26.15 -1.94
N ARG A 122 -2.12 24.92 -1.62
CA ARG A 122 -2.91 24.07 -2.53
C ARG A 122 -4.41 24.27 -2.38
N PHE A 123 -4.88 24.56 -1.17
CA PHE A 123 -6.30 24.85 -0.93
C PHE A 123 -6.77 26.08 -1.71
N TYR A 124 -5.91 27.09 -1.86
CA TYR A 124 -6.20 28.35 -2.54
C TYR A 124 -5.39 28.57 -3.83
N GLY A 125 -4.71 27.52 -4.32
CA GLY A 125 -3.82 27.62 -5.48
C GLY A 125 -4.56 27.73 -6.81
N ASP A 126 -3.85 28.18 -7.84
CA ASP A 126 -4.31 28.34 -9.23
C ASP A 126 -4.82 27.02 -9.85
N ARG A 127 -4.26 25.89 -9.45
CA ARG A 127 -4.68 24.55 -9.90
C ARG A 127 -5.79 23.93 -9.04
N ARG A 128 -6.40 24.65 -8.10
CA ARG A 128 -7.53 24.10 -7.36
C ARG A 128 -8.73 23.90 -8.30
N VAL A 129 -9.26 22.68 -8.35
CA VAL A 129 -10.52 22.42 -9.06
C VAL A 129 -11.66 23.02 -8.23
N ASN A 130 -12.30 24.05 -8.75
CA ASN A 130 -13.27 24.88 -8.02
C ASN A 130 -14.71 24.70 -8.51
N GLY A 131 -14.99 23.66 -9.30
CA GLY A 131 -16.29 23.34 -9.88
C GLY A 131 -16.19 22.21 -10.89
N THR A 132 -17.34 21.80 -11.44
CA THR A 132 -17.39 20.78 -12.51
C THR A 132 -17.01 21.38 -13.85
N MET A 133 -16.16 20.67 -14.59
CA MET A 133 -15.68 21.04 -15.92
C MET A 133 -15.96 19.89 -16.88
N VAL A 134 -16.55 20.18 -18.03
CA VAL A 134 -16.79 19.21 -19.11
C VAL A 134 -16.12 19.71 -20.38
N ARG A 135 -15.42 18.80 -21.06
CA ARG A 135 -14.75 19.11 -22.31
C ARG A 135 -15.76 19.51 -23.39
N ALA A 136 -15.52 20.61 -24.10
CA ALA A 136 -16.47 21.19 -25.04
C ALA A 136 -16.90 20.22 -26.14
N GLY A 137 -15.97 19.45 -26.74
CA GLY A 137 -16.29 18.42 -27.73
C GLY A 137 -17.14 17.29 -27.15
N TYR A 138 -16.89 16.90 -25.91
CA TYR A 138 -17.68 15.86 -25.23
C TYR A 138 -19.12 16.29 -24.97
N LYS A 139 -19.30 17.54 -24.50
CA LYS A 139 -20.64 18.13 -24.32
C LYS A 139 -21.42 18.16 -25.64
N LYS A 140 -20.78 18.56 -26.75
CA LYS A 140 -21.41 18.55 -28.08
C LYS A 140 -21.81 17.15 -28.53
N TRP A 141 -21.01 16.13 -28.21
CA TRP A 141 -21.34 14.73 -28.52
C TRP A 141 -22.57 14.24 -27.76
N TYR A 142 -22.67 14.59 -26.46
CA TYR A 142 -23.85 14.33 -25.65
C TYR A 142 -25.09 15.04 -26.22
N GLU A 143 -24.99 16.34 -26.54
CA GLU A 143 -26.10 17.13 -27.09
C GLU A 143 -26.57 16.65 -28.46
N ALA A 144 -25.66 16.07 -29.26
CA ALA A 144 -25.97 15.44 -30.53
C ALA A 144 -26.60 14.04 -30.39
N GLY A 145 -26.81 13.54 -29.17
CA GLY A 145 -27.41 12.23 -28.91
C GLY A 145 -26.46 11.06 -29.08
N PHE A 146 -25.17 11.24 -28.76
CA PHE A 146 -24.12 10.21 -28.87
C PHE A 146 -24.02 9.56 -30.26
N PRO A 147 -23.83 10.33 -31.36
CA PRO A 147 -23.68 9.75 -32.69
C PRO A 147 -22.47 8.80 -32.76
N ARG A 148 -22.59 7.71 -33.52
CA ARG A 148 -21.60 6.62 -33.63
C ARG A 148 -21.50 6.09 -35.06
N GLY A 149 -20.33 5.56 -35.40
CA GLY A 149 -20.10 4.78 -36.63
C GLY A 149 -20.69 3.37 -36.56
N ALA A 150 -20.63 2.64 -37.68
CA ALA A 150 -21.10 1.26 -37.77
C ALA A 150 -20.31 0.28 -36.87
N ASP A 151 -19.04 0.61 -36.61
CA ASP A 151 -18.15 -0.08 -35.68
C ASP A 151 -18.41 0.27 -34.20
N GLY A 152 -19.39 1.14 -33.94
CA GLY A 152 -19.75 1.63 -32.62
C GLY A 152 -18.90 2.78 -32.10
N ARG A 153 -17.83 3.20 -32.79
CA ARG A 153 -16.94 4.27 -32.31
C ARG A 153 -17.59 5.65 -32.44
N PRO A 154 -17.34 6.56 -31.48
CA PRO A 154 -17.75 7.95 -31.63
C PRO A 154 -16.89 8.68 -32.67
N PRO A 155 -17.42 9.72 -33.35
CA PRO A 155 -16.63 10.54 -34.27
C PRO A 155 -15.48 11.27 -33.58
N GLU A 156 -14.28 11.20 -34.16
CA GLU A 156 -13.03 11.75 -33.61
C GLU A 156 -13.08 13.25 -33.31
N GLN A 157 -13.88 14.01 -34.08
CA GLN A 157 -14.06 15.45 -33.90
C GLN A 157 -14.58 15.83 -32.50
N TYR A 158 -15.24 14.91 -31.80
CA TYR A 158 -15.74 15.13 -30.44
C TYR A 158 -14.76 14.71 -29.35
N PHE A 159 -13.59 14.14 -29.68
CA PHE A 159 -12.68 13.47 -28.73
C PHE A 159 -11.25 14.05 -28.74
N GLN A 160 -11.13 15.37 -28.95
CA GLN A 160 -9.85 16.10 -28.94
C GLN A 160 -9.37 16.42 -27.50
N ARG A 161 -9.14 15.38 -26.68
CA ARG A 161 -8.61 15.52 -25.31
C ARG A 161 -7.28 16.30 -25.28
N ALA A 162 -7.04 17.01 -24.19
CA ALA A 162 -5.92 17.95 -24.00
C ALA A 162 -5.87 19.17 -24.97
N ARG A 163 -6.81 19.29 -25.92
CA ARG A 163 -6.86 20.41 -26.88
C ARG A 163 -8.17 21.20 -26.81
N ASP A 164 -9.25 20.52 -26.48
CA ASP A 164 -10.55 21.16 -26.31
C ASP A 164 -10.59 22.14 -25.14
N GLU A 165 -11.44 23.15 -25.29
CA GLU A 165 -11.80 24.05 -24.21
C GLU A 165 -12.65 23.33 -23.13
N TRP A 166 -12.55 23.84 -21.91
CA TRP A 166 -13.34 23.37 -20.78
C TRP A 166 -14.57 24.25 -20.55
N VAL A 167 -15.74 23.62 -20.49
CA VAL A 167 -17.00 24.27 -20.15
C VAL A 167 -17.30 24.02 -18.68
N ARG A 168 -17.37 25.10 -17.89
CA ARG A 168 -17.82 25.04 -16.50
C ARG A 168 -19.33 24.84 -16.44
N MET A 169 -19.78 23.97 -15.54
CA MET A 169 -21.20 23.73 -15.29
C MET A 169 -21.46 23.32 -13.84
N SER A 170 -22.72 23.16 -13.46
CA SER A 170 -23.09 22.59 -12.17
C SER A 170 -22.71 21.10 -12.09
N HIS A 171 -22.53 20.57 -10.87
CA HIS A 171 -22.33 19.13 -10.67
C HIS A 171 -23.52 18.30 -11.14
N ASP A 172 -24.75 18.84 -11.06
CA ASP A 172 -25.96 18.16 -11.53
C ASP A 172 -25.94 17.96 -13.05
N GLU A 173 -25.63 19.02 -13.82
CA GLU A 173 -25.49 18.95 -15.28
C GLU A 173 -24.37 17.98 -15.69
N GLY A 174 -23.22 18.03 -15.02
CA GLY A 174 -22.14 17.07 -15.26
C GLY A 174 -22.55 15.63 -14.96
N ALA A 175 -23.32 15.41 -13.90
CA ALA A 175 -23.83 14.10 -13.53
C ALA A 175 -24.84 13.56 -14.53
N VAL A 176 -25.69 14.41 -15.12
CA VAL A 176 -26.60 14.04 -16.21
C VAL A 176 -25.81 13.50 -17.40
N ILE A 177 -24.76 14.21 -17.81
CA ILE A 177 -23.89 13.79 -18.94
C ILE A 177 -23.23 12.44 -18.65
N VAL A 178 -22.65 12.27 -17.45
CA VAL A 178 -21.97 11.02 -17.07
C VAL A 178 -22.93 9.84 -17.00
N ALA A 179 -24.10 10.00 -16.37
CA ALA A 179 -25.10 8.93 -16.30
C ALA A 179 -25.60 8.51 -17.68
N ALA A 180 -25.88 9.49 -18.55
CA ALA A 180 -26.28 9.24 -19.93
C ALA A 180 -25.19 8.51 -20.74
N ALA A 181 -23.93 8.91 -20.57
CA ALA A 181 -22.79 8.26 -21.22
C ALA A 181 -22.58 6.82 -20.74
N LEU A 182 -22.65 6.57 -19.43
CA LEU A 182 -22.58 5.20 -18.88
C LEU A 182 -23.68 4.31 -19.46
N LYS A 183 -24.93 4.76 -19.44
CA LYS A 183 -26.06 4.03 -20.06
C LYS A 183 -25.80 3.75 -21.54
N ASN A 184 -25.41 4.78 -22.30
CA ASN A 184 -25.16 4.66 -23.74
C ASN A 184 -24.04 3.68 -24.07
N ILE A 185 -22.95 3.66 -23.29
CA ILE A 185 -21.84 2.71 -23.44
C ILE A 185 -22.32 1.29 -23.14
N ALA A 186 -23.05 1.06 -22.04
CA ALA A 186 -23.58 -0.27 -21.73
C ALA A 186 -24.51 -0.79 -22.83
N GLU A 187 -25.41 0.05 -23.35
CA GLU A 187 -26.32 -0.33 -24.44
C GLU A 187 -25.58 -0.63 -25.74
N THR A 188 -24.52 0.12 -26.04
CA THR A 188 -23.75 -0.04 -27.28
C THR A 188 -23.02 -1.38 -27.34
N TYR A 189 -22.53 -1.87 -26.21
CA TYR A 189 -21.64 -3.04 -26.12
C TYR A 189 -22.29 -4.27 -25.47
N THR A 190 -23.62 -4.29 -25.35
CA THR A 190 -24.36 -5.47 -24.88
C THR A 190 -24.78 -6.38 -26.03
N GLY A 191 -24.86 -7.69 -25.78
CA GLY A 191 -25.29 -8.70 -26.74
C GLY A 191 -24.31 -8.96 -27.89
N ASP A 192 -24.76 -9.72 -28.89
CA ASP A 192 -23.95 -10.14 -30.04
C ASP A 192 -23.50 -8.96 -30.90
N GLU A 193 -24.33 -7.93 -31.00
CA GLU A 193 -23.99 -6.69 -31.71
C GLU A 193 -22.85 -5.94 -31.01
N GLY A 194 -22.85 -5.91 -29.67
CA GLY A 194 -21.73 -5.38 -28.89
C GLY A 194 -20.43 -6.16 -29.13
N LYS A 195 -20.51 -7.50 -29.15
CA LYS A 195 -19.36 -8.35 -29.49
C LYS A 195 -18.85 -8.10 -30.91
N ARG A 196 -19.75 -7.96 -31.89
CA ARG A 196 -19.40 -7.62 -33.29
C ARG A 196 -18.63 -6.30 -33.37
N LYS A 197 -19.14 -5.26 -32.71
CA LYS A 197 -18.48 -3.94 -32.65
C LYS A 197 -17.10 -4.02 -32.02
N LEU A 198 -16.94 -4.71 -30.89
CA LEU A 198 -15.62 -4.88 -30.25
C LEU A 198 -14.63 -5.61 -31.16
N LYS A 199 -15.10 -6.61 -31.93
CA LYS A 199 -14.28 -7.33 -32.91
C LYS A 199 -13.85 -6.43 -34.08
N GLU A 200 -14.75 -5.60 -34.60
CA GLU A 200 -14.44 -4.60 -35.64
C GLU A 200 -13.47 -3.52 -35.14
N GLN A 201 -13.47 -3.26 -33.83
CA GLN A 201 -12.50 -2.39 -33.18
C GLN A 201 -11.16 -3.08 -32.85
N HIS A 202 -10.97 -4.32 -33.28
CA HIS A 202 -9.75 -5.13 -33.16
C HIS A 202 -9.34 -5.54 -31.73
N TYR A 203 -10.31 -5.72 -30.82
CA TYR A 203 -10.02 -6.37 -29.54
C TYR A 203 -9.80 -7.88 -29.70
N ASP A 204 -8.95 -8.46 -28.85
CA ASP A 204 -8.67 -9.91 -28.83
C ASP A 204 -9.94 -10.69 -28.43
N GLU A 205 -10.22 -11.79 -29.15
CA GLU A 205 -11.44 -12.59 -28.94
C GLU A 205 -11.59 -13.10 -27.50
N ALA A 206 -10.50 -13.41 -26.81
CA ALA A 206 -10.55 -13.86 -25.41
C ALA A 206 -11.02 -12.74 -24.47
N THR A 207 -10.65 -11.50 -24.75
CA THR A 207 -11.06 -10.32 -23.97
C THR A 207 -12.52 -9.96 -24.23
N ILE A 208 -12.97 -10.11 -25.48
CA ILE A 208 -14.38 -9.95 -25.86
C ILE A 208 -15.22 -11.03 -25.17
N GLU A 209 -14.79 -12.28 -25.17
CA GLU A 209 -15.54 -13.36 -24.54
C GLU A 209 -15.59 -13.20 -23.01
N ALA A 210 -14.55 -12.64 -22.40
CA ALA A 210 -14.54 -12.31 -20.97
C ALA A 210 -15.64 -11.30 -20.56
N THR A 211 -16.18 -10.52 -21.51
CA THR A 211 -17.34 -9.64 -21.25
C THR A 211 -18.64 -10.41 -21.07
N GLN A 212 -18.71 -11.66 -21.52
CA GLN A 212 -19.93 -12.48 -21.57
C GLN A 212 -21.08 -11.81 -22.36
N GLY A 213 -20.75 -10.86 -23.26
CA GLY A 213 -21.75 -10.06 -23.98
C GLY A 213 -22.49 -9.06 -23.09
N VAL A 214 -21.96 -8.74 -21.90
CA VAL A 214 -22.59 -7.82 -20.96
C VAL A 214 -21.93 -6.45 -21.05
N GLY A 215 -22.69 -5.45 -21.51
CA GLY A 215 -22.14 -4.12 -21.81
C GLY A 215 -21.59 -3.35 -20.61
N THR A 216 -21.98 -3.67 -19.37
CA THR A 216 -21.35 -3.05 -18.19
C THR A 216 -19.92 -3.53 -17.95
N GLN A 217 -19.52 -4.70 -18.48
CA GLN A 217 -18.17 -5.26 -18.31
C GLN A 217 -17.08 -4.48 -19.04
N VAL A 218 -17.43 -3.57 -19.97
CA VAL A 218 -16.46 -2.67 -20.62
C VAL A 218 -16.20 -1.38 -19.84
N MET A 219 -16.85 -1.19 -18.70
CA MET A 219 -16.65 -0.04 -17.83
C MET A 219 -15.67 -0.36 -16.71
N LYS A 220 -14.84 0.62 -16.35
CA LYS A 220 -13.81 0.48 -15.34
C LYS A 220 -13.95 1.55 -14.26
N PHE A 221 -13.93 1.11 -13.01
CA PHE A 221 -14.09 1.96 -11.83
C PHE A 221 -12.88 1.81 -10.93
N ARG A 222 -12.32 2.93 -10.46
CA ARG A 222 -11.11 2.92 -9.62
C ARG A 222 -11.07 4.06 -8.62
N GLY A 223 -11.18 3.77 -7.33
CA GLY A 223 -10.70 4.70 -6.31
C GLY A 223 -9.16 4.72 -6.31
N GLY A 224 -8.54 5.82 -5.85
CA GLY A 224 -7.13 5.85 -5.46
C GLY A 224 -6.79 4.78 -4.39
N MET A 225 -5.58 4.84 -3.81
CA MET A 225 -5.17 3.83 -2.82
C MET A 225 -6.25 3.68 -1.74
N PRO A 226 -6.89 2.50 -1.59
CA PRO A 226 -8.20 2.47 -0.95
C PRO A 226 -8.12 2.71 0.57
N LEU A 227 -6.98 2.46 1.22
CA LEU A 227 -6.78 2.76 2.64
C LEU A 227 -6.83 4.26 2.96
N LEU A 228 -6.95 5.17 1.98
CA LEU A 228 -7.02 6.63 2.18
C LEU A 228 -8.44 7.18 2.42
N GLY A 229 -9.46 6.33 2.44
CA GLY A 229 -10.84 6.69 2.76
C GLY A 229 -11.81 5.55 2.50
N MET A 230 -12.36 4.99 3.57
CA MET A 230 -13.22 3.79 3.54
C MET A 230 -14.57 4.01 2.86
N THR A 231 -15.09 5.23 2.87
CA THR A 231 -16.32 5.57 2.13
C THR A 231 -16.02 6.44 0.92
N ARG A 232 -15.15 7.45 1.05
CA ARG A 232 -14.90 8.44 -0.01
C ARG A 232 -14.24 7.84 -1.25
N VAL A 233 -13.14 7.11 -1.05
CA VAL A 233 -12.34 6.53 -2.15
C VAL A 233 -12.91 5.18 -2.57
N PHE A 234 -13.25 4.34 -1.59
CA PHE A 234 -13.89 3.05 -1.83
C PHE A 234 -15.32 3.15 -2.37
N GLY A 235 -15.97 4.31 -2.25
CA GLY A 235 -17.28 4.59 -2.83
C GLY A 235 -17.32 4.36 -4.34
N MET A 236 -16.18 4.40 -5.04
CA MET A 236 -16.10 4.05 -6.46
C MET A 236 -16.43 2.57 -6.72
N TYR A 237 -16.05 1.65 -5.82
CA TYR A 237 -16.41 0.23 -5.92
C TYR A 237 -17.87 -0.03 -5.50
N ARG A 238 -18.41 0.78 -4.58
CA ARG A 238 -19.86 0.81 -4.31
C ARG A 238 -20.63 1.27 -5.55
N MET A 239 -20.18 2.34 -6.21
CA MET A 239 -20.74 2.81 -7.46
C MET A 239 -20.70 1.70 -8.52
N ALA A 240 -19.54 1.05 -8.68
CA ALA A 240 -19.40 -0.13 -9.54
C ALA A 240 -20.43 -1.22 -9.21
N ASN A 241 -20.62 -1.57 -7.94
CA ASN A 241 -21.60 -2.58 -7.55
C ASN A 241 -23.03 -2.17 -7.97
N SER A 242 -23.40 -0.90 -7.81
CA SER A 242 -24.73 -0.40 -8.20
C SER A 242 -25.00 -0.44 -9.71
N ILE A 243 -23.97 -0.43 -10.56
CA ILE A 243 -24.12 -0.55 -12.02
C ILE A 243 -24.69 -1.92 -12.45
N ALA A 244 -24.73 -2.92 -11.56
CA ALA A 244 -25.49 -4.15 -11.81
C ALA A 244 -27.00 -3.89 -12.03
N LEU A 245 -27.57 -2.83 -11.42
CA LEU A 245 -28.94 -2.39 -11.68
C LEU A 245 -29.11 -1.90 -13.13
N LEU A 246 -28.10 -1.23 -13.68
CA LEU A 246 -28.10 -0.76 -15.08
C LEU A 246 -28.09 -1.96 -16.04
N ASP A 247 -27.28 -2.97 -15.76
CA ASP A 247 -27.27 -4.20 -16.53
C ASP A 247 -28.61 -4.96 -16.47
N SER A 248 -29.18 -5.07 -15.26
CA SER A 248 -30.51 -5.65 -15.05
C SER A 248 -31.59 -4.92 -15.86
N HIS A 249 -31.55 -3.59 -15.89
CA HIS A 249 -32.46 -2.77 -16.69
C HIS A 249 -32.28 -3.00 -18.19
N ILE A 250 -31.04 -2.99 -18.69
CA ILE A 250 -30.74 -3.11 -20.14
C ILE A 250 -31.06 -4.51 -20.67
N ARG A 251 -30.69 -5.57 -19.93
CA ARG A 251 -30.89 -6.96 -20.37
C ARG A 251 -32.20 -7.58 -19.89
N GLY A 252 -32.93 -6.93 -18.98
CA GLY A 252 -34.15 -7.48 -18.38
C GLY A 252 -33.89 -8.72 -17.51
N VAL A 253 -32.73 -8.79 -16.84
CA VAL A 253 -32.31 -9.96 -16.06
C VAL A 253 -32.42 -9.73 -14.56
N GLY A 254 -32.68 -10.80 -13.80
CA GLY A 254 -32.73 -10.75 -12.33
C GLY A 254 -31.34 -10.70 -11.66
N PRO A 255 -31.31 -10.56 -10.32
CA PRO A 255 -30.08 -10.42 -9.53
C PRO A 255 -29.08 -11.57 -9.69
N ASP A 256 -29.49 -12.77 -10.10
CA ASP A 256 -28.58 -13.91 -10.25
C ASP A 256 -27.83 -13.92 -11.58
N LYS A 257 -28.26 -13.09 -12.53
CA LYS A 257 -27.66 -12.97 -13.87
C LYS A 257 -27.08 -11.59 -14.14
N ALA A 258 -27.43 -10.59 -13.33
CA ALA A 258 -26.90 -9.24 -13.45
C ALA A 258 -25.39 -9.23 -13.20
N MET A 259 -24.66 -8.40 -13.96
CA MET A 259 -23.23 -8.21 -13.81
C MET A 259 -22.88 -6.73 -13.71
N GLY A 260 -22.06 -6.41 -12.71
CA GLY A 260 -21.48 -5.07 -12.56
C GLY A 260 -20.34 -4.84 -13.56
N PRO A 261 -19.56 -3.76 -13.41
CA PRO A 261 -18.42 -3.43 -14.24
C PRO A 261 -17.13 -4.05 -13.67
N LYS A 262 -15.96 -3.61 -14.15
CA LYS A 262 -14.67 -4.00 -13.57
C LYS A 262 -14.21 -2.98 -12.53
N GLY A 263 -13.68 -3.48 -11.42
CA GLY A 263 -12.99 -2.68 -10.42
C GLY A 263 -11.49 -2.85 -10.57
N PHE A 264 -10.78 -1.76 -10.87
CA PHE A 264 -9.34 -1.81 -11.03
C PHE A 264 -8.60 -1.90 -9.70
N ASP A 265 -7.54 -2.70 -9.72
CA ASP A 265 -6.63 -2.82 -8.60
C ASP A 265 -5.71 -1.59 -8.44
N ASN A 266 -4.99 -1.57 -7.33
CA ASN A 266 -4.10 -0.49 -6.97
C ASN A 266 -2.72 -1.02 -6.59
N TYR A 267 -2.65 -1.97 -5.66
CA TYR A 267 -1.39 -2.37 -5.06
C TYR A 267 -0.43 -3.04 -6.05
N SER A 268 -0.92 -3.95 -6.90
CA SER A 268 -0.07 -4.59 -7.91
C SER A 268 0.27 -3.61 -9.04
N TRP A 269 -0.70 -2.80 -9.47
CA TRP A 269 -0.49 -1.82 -10.55
C TRP A 269 0.57 -0.77 -10.25
N HIS A 270 0.59 -0.23 -9.03
CA HIS A 270 1.63 0.71 -8.61
C HIS A 270 3.00 0.04 -8.49
N THR A 271 3.11 -1.28 -8.71
CA THR A 271 4.30 -2.10 -8.44
C THR A 271 4.73 -2.02 -6.98
N ASP A 272 3.74 -1.79 -6.11
CA ASP A 272 3.91 -1.63 -4.67
C ASP A 272 3.76 -3.00 -3.98
N LEU A 273 2.92 -3.90 -4.51
CA LEU A 273 2.79 -5.27 -4.05
C LEU A 273 4.15 -5.97 -4.20
N PRO A 274 4.72 -6.54 -3.13
CA PRO A 274 5.95 -7.32 -3.20
C PRO A 274 5.58 -8.80 -3.50
N PRO A 275 5.68 -9.25 -4.76
CA PRO A 275 5.09 -10.54 -5.17
C PRO A 275 5.67 -11.74 -4.42
N GLY A 276 6.96 -11.71 -4.07
CA GLY A 276 7.59 -12.84 -3.37
C GLY A 276 7.14 -12.96 -1.92
N HIS A 277 6.58 -11.92 -1.28
CA HIS A 277 5.96 -12.09 0.04
C HIS A 277 4.80 -13.10 -0.01
N THR A 278 3.95 -13.02 -1.05
CA THR A 278 2.84 -13.96 -1.20
C THR A 278 3.35 -15.36 -1.53
N MET A 279 4.40 -15.48 -2.35
CA MET A 279 4.99 -16.77 -2.71
C MET A 279 5.61 -17.50 -1.51
N VAL A 280 6.35 -16.78 -0.65
CA VAL A 280 7.05 -17.39 0.48
C VAL A 280 6.11 -17.62 1.67
N THR A 281 5.18 -16.70 1.93
CA THR A 281 4.44 -16.68 3.21
C THR A 281 2.95 -17.02 3.08
N GLY A 282 2.42 -16.98 1.85
CA GLY A 282 0.98 -17.03 1.57
C GLY A 282 0.22 -15.77 2.01
N GLN A 283 0.89 -14.78 2.60
CA GLN A 283 0.29 -13.50 2.95
C GLN A 283 0.54 -12.45 1.87
N GLN A 284 -0.42 -11.55 1.66
CA GLN A 284 -0.27 -10.42 0.73
C GLN A 284 1.04 -9.66 0.97
N THR A 285 1.36 -9.34 2.24
CA THR A 285 2.61 -8.69 2.65
C THR A 285 2.86 -8.96 4.14
N VAL A 286 4.04 -9.46 4.51
CA VAL A 286 4.57 -9.37 5.88
C VAL A 286 5.17 -7.96 6.12
N GLU A 287 4.88 -7.37 7.28
CA GLU A 287 5.28 -6.02 7.65
C GLU A 287 5.27 -5.82 9.18
N PHE A 288 5.84 -4.70 9.62
CA PHE A 288 5.86 -4.27 11.02
C PHE A 288 5.65 -2.74 11.12
N ASP A 289 5.31 -2.22 12.30
CA ASP A 289 5.30 -0.75 12.47
C ASP A 289 6.74 -0.22 12.49
N LEU A 290 6.99 0.95 11.90
CA LEU A 290 8.35 1.48 11.77
C LEU A 290 9.04 1.78 13.11
N ASN A 291 8.28 2.00 14.18
CA ASN A 291 8.83 2.15 15.53
C ASN A 291 9.35 0.83 16.13
N SER A 292 9.08 -0.33 15.50
CA SER A 292 9.65 -1.62 15.90
C SER A 292 11.18 -1.64 15.81
N VAL A 293 11.78 -0.71 15.06
CA VAL A 293 13.23 -0.52 14.99
C VAL A 293 13.88 -0.32 16.34
N GLU A 294 13.15 0.21 17.33
CA GLU A 294 13.65 0.36 18.71
C GLU A 294 13.87 -0.99 19.43
N GLN A 295 13.26 -2.06 18.94
CA GLN A 295 13.35 -3.42 19.49
C GLN A 295 14.37 -4.29 18.74
N ALA A 296 14.96 -3.76 17.65
CA ALA A 296 15.93 -4.47 16.84
C ALA A 296 17.37 -4.13 17.27
N LYS A 297 18.27 -5.10 17.09
CA LYS A 297 19.70 -4.85 17.24
C LYS A 297 20.32 -4.38 15.93
N THR A 298 19.76 -4.80 14.81
CA THR A 298 20.14 -4.34 13.47
C THR A 298 18.90 -4.00 12.65
N VAL A 299 18.96 -2.91 11.90
CA VAL A 299 17.98 -2.61 10.85
C VAL A 299 18.70 -2.46 9.52
N VAL A 300 18.28 -3.28 8.55
CA VAL A 300 18.72 -3.20 7.16
C VAL A 300 17.68 -2.40 6.40
N VAL A 301 18.00 -1.16 6.07
CA VAL A 301 17.17 -0.29 5.24
C VAL A 301 17.57 -0.49 3.78
N TRP A 302 16.79 -1.29 3.05
CA TRP A 302 17.13 -1.75 1.71
C TRP A 302 16.25 -1.10 0.65
N GLY A 303 16.81 -0.14 -0.10
CA GLY A 303 16.13 0.60 -1.16
C GLY A 303 14.92 1.41 -0.67
N MET A 304 14.93 1.76 0.61
CA MET A 304 14.00 2.70 1.21
C MET A 304 14.74 3.98 1.62
N ASN A 305 14.37 5.12 1.05
CA ASN A 305 14.87 6.42 1.50
C ASN A 305 14.04 6.95 2.68
N TRP A 306 14.01 6.17 3.78
CA TRP A 306 13.20 6.39 5.00
C TRP A 306 13.12 7.86 5.45
N ILE A 307 14.25 8.56 5.53
CA ILE A 307 14.30 9.96 5.99
C ILE A 307 13.43 10.89 5.13
N THR A 308 13.30 10.60 3.83
CA THR A 308 12.53 11.42 2.88
C THR A 308 11.13 10.91 2.62
N THR A 309 10.92 9.59 2.68
CA THR A 309 9.67 8.95 2.29
C THR A 309 8.76 8.63 3.45
N LYS A 310 9.28 8.56 4.68
CA LYS A 310 8.56 8.26 5.93
C LYS A 310 8.84 9.34 6.99
N MET A 311 8.78 10.61 6.60
CA MET A 311 9.33 11.75 7.38
C MET A 311 8.83 11.86 8.82
N PRO A 312 7.51 11.74 9.11
CA PRO A 312 7.00 11.80 10.48
C PRO A 312 7.47 10.65 11.36
N ASP A 313 7.88 9.53 10.75
CA ASP A 313 8.32 8.29 11.40
C ASP A 313 9.86 8.12 11.30
N ALA A 314 10.57 9.06 10.69
CA ALA A 314 12.01 8.99 10.45
C ALA A 314 12.84 9.11 11.74
N HIS A 315 12.29 9.78 12.76
CA HIS A 315 12.97 9.95 14.04
C HIS A 315 13.20 8.61 14.74
N TRP A 316 12.29 7.62 14.59
CA TRP A 316 12.44 6.28 15.15
C TRP A 316 13.75 5.61 14.72
N LEU A 317 14.11 5.72 13.44
CA LEU A 317 15.38 5.20 12.92
C LEU A 317 16.58 5.87 13.60
N THR A 318 16.57 7.19 13.69
CA THR A 318 17.70 7.94 14.29
C THR A 318 17.80 7.76 15.80
N GLU A 319 16.68 7.64 16.49
CA GLU A 319 16.61 7.41 17.94
C GLU A 319 17.05 5.98 18.29
N ALA A 320 16.61 4.98 17.53
CA ALA A 320 17.07 3.60 17.69
C ALA A 320 18.59 3.50 17.46
N ARG A 321 19.13 4.19 16.45
CA ARG A 321 20.58 4.28 16.24
C ARG A 321 21.31 4.84 17.45
N MET A 322 20.82 5.94 18.03
CA MET A 322 21.42 6.51 19.25
C MET A 322 21.33 5.57 20.46
N LYS A 323 20.35 4.66 20.50
CA LYS A 323 20.20 3.63 21.53
C LYS A 323 21.06 2.38 21.30
N GLY A 324 21.73 2.27 20.15
CA GLY A 324 22.65 1.18 19.84
C GLY A 324 22.16 0.21 18.76
N THR A 325 21.00 0.45 18.13
CA THR A 325 20.59 -0.32 16.94
C THR A 325 21.52 0.03 15.78
N ARG A 326 22.17 -0.97 15.20
CA ARG A 326 23.03 -0.79 14.02
C ARG A 326 22.17 -0.55 12.78
N VAL A 327 22.44 0.53 12.04
CA VAL A 327 21.72 0.87 10.82
C VAL A 327 22.57 0.54 9.59
N VAL A 328 22.13 -0.44 8.81
CA VAL A 328 22.74 -0.79 7.52
C VAL A 328 21.87 -0.23 6.42
N VAL A 329 22.42 0.58 5.52
CA VAL A 329 21.69 1.15 4.38
C VAL A 329 22.20 0.54 3.09
N ILE A 330 21.30 -0.06 2.31
CA ILE A 330 21.61 -0.63 0.99
C ILE A 330 20.78 0.12 -0.05
N ALA A 331 21.42 0.79 -1.00
CA ALA A 331 20.74 1.61 -2.01
C ALA A 331 21.56 1.69 -3.30
N CYS A 332 20.98 2.21 -4.39
CA CYS A 332 21.71 2.41 -5.65
C CYS A 332 22.54 3.72 -5.63
N GLU A 333 22.33 4.54 -4.61
CA GLU A 333 22.90 5.86 -4.46
C GLU A 333 23.12 6.19 -2.98
N TYR A 334 23.99 7.16 -2.70
CA TYR A 334 24.15 7.70 -1.35
C TYR A 334 22.95 8.59 -0.98
N SER A 335 21.85 7.95 -0.58
CA SER A 335 20.56 8.60 -0.27
C SER A 335 20.60 9.43 1.03
N ALA A 336 19.55 10.22 1.29
CA ALA A 336 19.46 10.98 2.54
C ALA A 336 19.49 10.05 3.78
N THR A 337 18.89 8.86 3.69
CA THR A 337 18.97 7.84 4.74
C THR A 337 20.40 7.34 4.96
N ALA A 338 21.25 7.27 3.93
CA ALA A 338 22.64 6.84 4.07
C ALA A 338 23.44 7.71 5.05
N THR A 339 23.09 9.01 5.19
CA THR A 339 23.70 9.90 6.19
C THR A 339 23.45 9.48 7.65
N LYS A 340 22.48 8.57 7.86
CA LYS A 340 22.11 7.99 9.15
C LYS A 340 22.47 6.50 9.27
N GLY A 341 23.18 5.93 8.29
CA GLY A 341 23.69 4.56 8.36
C GLY A 341 25.02 4.47 9.11
N ASP A 342 25.24 3.34 9.79
CA ASP A 342 26.55 2.92 10.30
C ASP A 342 27.36 2.20 9.22
N ASP A 343 26.68 1.42 8.38
CA ASP A 343 27.24 0.86 7.14
C ASP A 343 26.37 1.30 5.96
N VAL A 344 27.00 1.65 4.84
CA VAL A 344 26.31 2.01 3.59
C VAL A 344 26.89 1.20 2.45
N LEU A 345 26.03 0.42 1.79
CA LEU A 345 26.33 -0.33 0.58
C LEU A 345 25.65 0.34 -0.61
N VAL A 346 26.46 0.88 -1.53
CA VAL A 346 25.97 1.37 -2.82
C VAL A 346 26.07 0.23 -3.82
N VAL A 347 24.94 -0.17 -4.41
CA VAL A 347 24.84 -1.38 -5.23
C VAL A 347 24.30 -1.10 -6.62
N ARG A 348 24.58 -1.98 -7.57
CA ARG A 348 24.02 -1.93 -8.93
C ARG A 348 22.48 -2.06 -8.87
N PRO A 349 21.73 -1.24 -9.63
CA PRO A 349 20.28 -1.37 -9.69
C PRO A 349 19.82 -2.77 -10.13
N GLY A 350 18.81 -3.30 -9.44
CA GLY A 350 18.19 -4.58 -9.78
C GLY A 350 18.98 -5.84 -9.42
N THR A 351 20.14 -5.73 -8.74
CA THR A 351 20.95 -6.90 -8.33
C THR A 351 20.81 -7.26 -6.86
N THR A 352 19.68 -6.88 -6.25
CA THR A 352 19.35 -7.24 -4.86
C THR A 352 19.29 -8.76 -4.63
N PRO A 353 18.70 -9.57 -5.54
CA PRO A 353 18.74 -11.04 -5.46
C PRO A 353 20.16 -11.59 -5.25
N ALA A 354 21.10 -11.23 -6.15
CA ALA A 354 22.50 -11.64 -6.06
C ALA A 354 23.17 -11.24 -4.73
N LEU A 355 22.88 -10.05 -4.20
CA LEU A 355 23.43 -9.61 -2.92
C LEU A 355 22.88 -10.44 -1.75
N ALA A 356 21.56 -10.69 -1.72
CA ALA A 356 20.93 -11.51 -0.70
C ALA A 356 21.45 -12.97 -0.74
N LEU A 357 21.60 -13.54 -1.93
CA LEU A 357 22.25 -14.84 -2.15
C LEU A 357 23.72 -14.83 -1.73
N GLY A 358 24.43 -13.73 -1.90
CA GLY A 358 25.80 -13.53 -1.40
C GLY A 358 25.90 -13.59 0.12
N PHE A 359 24.96 -12.98 0.83
CA PHE A 359 24.87 -13.11 2.28
C PHE A 359 24.51 -14.55 2.69
N ALA A 360 23.54 -15.16 2.01
CA ALA A 360 23.12 -16.53 2.27
C ALA A 360 24.24 -17.54 2.03
N ASN A 361 25.06 -17.36 0.97
CA ASN A 361 26.25 -18.15 0.67
C ASN A 361 27.17 -18.23 1.88
N VAL A 362 27.62 -17.08 2.40
CA VAL A 362 28.55 -17.03 3.54
C VAL A 362 27.94 -17.75 4.75
N ILE A 363 26.66 -17.49 5.05
CA ILE A 363 25.97 -18.10 6.21
C ILE A 363 25.86 -19.62 6.06
N MET A 364 25.51 -20.13 4.87
CA MET A 364 25.36 -21.57 4.63
C MET A 364 26.70 -22.30 4.57
N GLN A 365 27.72 -21.72 3.93
CA GLN A 365 29.04 -22.35 3.78
C GLN A 365 29.82 -22.37 5.10
N GLU A 366 29.64 -21.35 5.95
CA GLU A 366 30.24 -21.30 7.29
C GLU A 366 29.37 -21.96 8.37
N ASN A 367 28.22 -22.54 8.01
CA ASN A 367 27.26 -23.18 8.92
C ASN A 367 26.77 -22.25 10.07
N LEU A 368 26.50 -20.99 9.75
CA LEU A 368 26.09 -19.96 10.71
C LEU A 368 24.57 -19.79 10.82
N TYR A 369 23.78 -20.58 10.10
CA TYR A 369 22.32 -20.45 10.09
C TYR A 369 21.68 -21.01 11.37
N ASP A 370 20.52 -20.47 11.73
CA ASP A 370 19.64 -21.00 12.79
C ASP A 370 19.01 -22.31 12.30
N LYS A 371 19.70 -23.42 12.58
CA LYS A 371 19.32 -24.76 12.12
C LYS A 371 17.93 -25.18 12.60
N GLU A 372 17.60 -24.91 13.86
CA GLU A 372 16.29 -25.25 14.42
C GLU A 372 15.17 -24.47 13.73
N TYR A 373 15.38 -23.17 13.50
CA TYR A 373 14.41 -22.35 12.78
C TYR A 373 14.20 -22.86 11.35
N VAL A 374 15.29 -23.11 10.62
CA VAL A 374 15.25 -23.65 9.25
C VAL A 374 14.45 -24.94 9.21
N GLN A 375 14.72 -25.88 10.12
CA GLN A 375 14.02 -27.16 10.17
C GLN A 375 12.54 -27.05 10.54
N GLN A 376 12.16 -26.11 11.41
CA GLN A 376 10.79 -26.05 11.94
C GLN A 376 9.86 -25.17 11.12
N TRP A 377 10.38 -24.15 10.43
CA TRP A 377 9.59 -23.06 9.85
C TRP A 377 9.67 -22.92 8.35
N THR A 378 10.60 -23.59 7.69
CA THR A 378 10.80 -23.48 6.24
C THR A 378 10.57 -24.81 5.55
N ASP A 379 10.26 -24.79 4.27
CA ASP A 379 10.18 -25.98 3.42
C ASP A 379 11.53 -26.67 3.16
N MET A 380 12.63 -26.09 3.66
CA MET A 380 14.01 -26.57 3.46
C MET A 380 14.24 -28.05 3.81
N PRO A 381 13.54 -28.66 4.79
CA PRO A 381 13.62 -30.10 5.09
C PRO A 381 12.87 -31.01 4.12
N ILE A 382 11.94 -30.47 3.32
CA ILE A 382 11.09 -31.27 2.45
C ILE A 382 11.95 -31.86 1.33
N LEU A 383 11.74 -33.14 1.04
CA LEU A 383 12.41 -33.85 -0.03
C LEU A 383 11.80 -33.50 -1.39
N VAL A 384 12.66 -33.12 -2.33
CA VAL A 384 12.34 -32.96 -3.75
C VAL A 384 12.78 -34.23 -4.48
N ARG A 385 11.95 -34.73 -5.39
CA ARG A 385 12.31 -35.83 -6.29
C ARG A 385 13.21 -35.33 -7.41
N MET A 386 14.34 -36.00 -7.66
CA MET A 386 15.30 -35.56 -8.69
C MET A 386 14.90 -35.92 -10.12
N ASP A 387 13.89 -36.78 -10.30
CA ASP A 387 13.36 -37.15 -11.61
C ASP A 387 12.25 -36.22 -12.11
N THR A 388 11.47 -35.63 -11.21
CA THR A 388 10.35 -34.74 -11.55
C THR A 388 10.54 -33.30 -11.10
N LEU A 389 11.50 -33.01 -10.21
CA LEU A 389 11.69 -31.72 -9.55
C LEU A 389 10.48 -31.26 -8.73
N LYS A 390 9.59 -32.19 -8.33
CA LYS A 390 8.44 -31.90 -7.46
C LYS A 390 8.69 -32.37 -6.03
N TYR A 391 7.91 -31.86 -5.07
CA TYR A 391 8.00 -32.39 -3.72
C TYR A 391 7.58 -33.86 -3.69
N LEU A 392 8.29 -34.64 -2.89
CA LEU A 392 7.88 -36.01 -2.59
C LEU A 392 6.66 -35.97 -1.67
N LYS A 393 5.52 -36.47 -2.18
CA LYS A 393 4.27 -36.51 -1.43
C LYS A 393 4.24 -37.73 -0.50
N ALA A 394 3.67 -37.56 0.68
CA ALA A 394 3.54 -38.63 1.66
C ALA A 394 2.74 -39.82 1.12
N ALA A 395 1.71 -39.57 0.31
CA ALA A 395 0.90 -40.61 -0.32
C ALA A 395 1.71 -41.53 -1.25
N GLU A 396 2.79 -41.02 -1.86
CA GLU A 396 3.66 -41.81 -2.74
C GLU A 396 4.56 -42.79 -1.95
N VAL A 397 4.83 -42.50 -0.68
CA VAL A 397 5.72 -43.30 0.18
C VAL A 397 4.92 -44.21 1.13
N PHE A 398 3.86 -43.67 1.73
CA PHE A 398 3.11 -44.32 2.80
C PHE A 398 1.70 -44.76 2.37
N GLY A 399 1.22 -44.33 1.20
CA GLY A 399 -0.17 -44.50 0.77
C GLY A 399 -1.16 -43.68 1.59
N GLY A 400 -2.45 -43.82 1.25
CA GLY A 400 -3.56 -43.25 2.02
C GLY A 400 -3.90 -41.78 1.72
N ASP A 401 -4.93 -41.30 2.41
CA ASP A 401 -5.42 -39.93 2.30
C ASP A 401 -4.55 -38.94 3.11
N PRO A 402 -4.54 -37.64 2.75
CA PRO A 402 -3.84 -36.63 3.53
C PRO A 402 -4.34 -36.54 4.97
N ALA A 403 -3.44 -36.26 5.91
CA ALA A 403 -3.76 -36.17 7.32
C ALA A 403 -4.81 -35.09 7.62
N VAL A 404 -5.67 -35.38 8.61
CA VAL A 404 -6.64 -34.43 9.14
C VAL A 404 -5.89 -33.29 9.85
N LEU A 405 -6.13 -32.06 9.40
CA LEU A 405 -5.54 -30.86 9.98
C LEU A 405 -6.37 -30.38 11.17
N LYS A 406 -5.68 -29.96 12.24
CA LYS A 406 -6.26 -29.42 13.47
C LYS A 406 -6.27 -27.89 13.48
N GLN A 407 -5.33 -27.25 12.78
CA GLN A 407 -5.16 -25.79 12.76
C GLN A 407 -5.69 -25.11 11.49
N THR A 408 -6.34 -25.87 10.60
CA THR A 408 -6.88 -25.38 9.32
C THR A 408 -8.35 -25.74 9.20
N PHE A 409 -9.20 -24.75 8.92
CA PHE A 409 -10.60 -24.97 8.56
C PHE A 409 -10.70 -25.32 7.08
N ILE A 410 -11.24 -26.51 6.78
CA ILE A 410 -11.47 -26.96 5.42
C ILE A 410 -12.88 -26.57 4.97
N VAL A 411 -12.96 -25.80 3.89
CA VAL A 411 -14.24 -25.43 3.26
C VAL A 411 -14.58 -26.51 2.24
N LYS A 412 -15.67 -27.25 2.45
CA LYS A 412 -16.11 -28.27 1.50
C LYS A 412 -16.75 -27.65 0.27
N ASP A 413 -16.87 -28.44 -0.79
CA ASP A 413 -17.55 -27.98 -1.99
C ASP A 413 -19.01 -27.58 -1.68
N GLY A 414 -19.43 -26.42 -2.21
CA GLY A 414 -20.74 -25.81 -1.92
C GLY A 414 -20.86 -25.10 -0.57
N GLU A 415 -19.91 -25.22 0.36
CA GLU A 415 -19.91 -24.47 1.61
C GLU A 415 -19.38 -23.03 1.42
N LYS A 416 -19.91 -22.09 2.21
CA LYS A 416 -19.44 -20.71 2.21
C LYS A 416 -18.35 -20.53 3.26
N THR A 417 -17.27 -19.82 2.88
CA THR A 417 -16.27 -19.36 3.83
C THR A 417 -16.92 -18.48 4.91
N PRO A 418 -16.65 -18.73 6.21
CA PRO A 418 -17.11 -17.85 7.27
C PRO A 418 -16.64 -16.41 7.04
N PRO A 419 -17.44 -15.38 7.37
CA PRO A 419 -17.00 -14.00 7.27
C PRO A 419 -15.76 -13.76 8.16
N PRO A 420 -14.86 -12.82 7.82
CA PRO A 420 -13.59 -12.64 8.52
C PRO A 420 -13.70 -12.55 10.05
N ILE A 421 -14.73 -11.88 10.56
CA ILE A 421 -15.02 -11.74 11.99
C ILE A 421 -15.36 -13.04 12.72
N GLN A 422 -15.70 -14.10 11.99
CA GLN A 422 -16.02 -15.44 12.50
C GLN A 422 -14.89 -16.44 12.24
N GLN A 423 -13.83 -16.05 11.52
CA GLN A 423 -12.66 -16.89 11.26
C GLN A 423 -11.77 -16.95 12.51
N THR A 424 -12.21 -17.73 13.50
CA THR A 424 -11.50 -17.94 14.79
C THR A 424 -10.25 -18.79 14.64
N VAL A 425 -10.11 -19.51 13.52
CA VAL A 425 -8.88 -20.18 13.12
C VAL A 425 -8.26 -19.43 11.95
N GLN A 426 -6.95 -19.21 12.01
CA GLN A 426 -6.25 -18.34 11.08
C GLN A 426 -6.21 -18.86 9.64
N ASN A 427 -6.27 -20.19 9.45
CA ASN A 427 -6.11 -20.83 8.15
C ASN A 427 -7.42 -21.40 7.63
N VAL A 428 -7.87 -20.92 6.48
CA VAL A 428 -9.06 -21.42 5.77
C VAL A 428 -8.62 -21.90 4.38
N VAL A 429 -8.92 -23.16 4.05
CA VAL A 429 -8.47 -23.80 2.80
C VAL A 429 -9.61 -24.56 2.14
N PRO A 430 -9.88 -24.37 0.84
CA PRO A 430 -10.81 -25.21 0.09
C PRO A 430 -10.39 -26.69 0.09
N GLU A 431 -11.34 -27.61 0.25
CA GLU A 431 -11.08 -29.07 0.26
C GLU A 431 -10.29 -29.53 -0.98
N LYS A 432 -10.66 -29.02 -2.16
CA LYS A 432 -9.95 -29.30 -3.41
C LYS A 432 -8.44 -28.99 -3.31
N LEU A 433 -8.09 -27.82 -2.79
CA LEU A 433 -6.68 -27.42 -2.62
C LEU A 433 -5.99 -28.28 -1.57
N ARG A 434 -6.66 -28.59 -0.44
CA ARG A 434 -6.11 -29.48 0.58
C ARG A 434 -5.75 -30.86 0.03
N LEU A 435 -6.62 -31.43 -0.79
CA LEU A 435 -6.42 -32.73 -1.44
C LEU A 435 -5.29 -32.67 -2.48
N GLU A 436 -5.23 -31.60 -3.27
CA GLU A 436 -4.18 -31.35 -4.26
C GLU A 436 -2.79 -31.21 -3.61
N TRP A 437 -2.70 -30.46 -2.51
CA TRP A 437 -1.42 -30.25 -1.82
C TRP A 437 -0.89 -31.52 -1.15
N GLY A 438 -1.78 -32.34 -0.59
CA GLY A 438 -1.39 -33.55 0.14
C GLY A 438 -0.52 -33.24 1.37
N ASP A 439 0.22 -34.25 1.83
CA ASP A 439 1.29 -34.08 2.82
C ASP A 439 2.64 -34.37 2.17
N TYR A 440 3.72 -33.96 2.82
CA TYR A 440 5.08 -34.01 2.27
C TYR A 440 5.97 -34.98 3.05
N VAL A 441 7.20 -35.18 2.59
CA VAL A 441 8.16 -36.11 3.22
C VAL A 441 9.45 -35.39 3.56
N PHE A 442 10.00 -35.68 4.74
CA PHE A 442 11.38 -35.34 5.11
C PHE A 442 12.13 -36.61 5.51
N TRP A 443 13.47 -36.57 5.50
CA TRP A 443 14.29 -37.65 6.02
C TRP A 443 14.70 -37.37 7.47
N ASP A 444 14.28 -38.21 8.41
CA ASP A 444 14.68 -38.12 9.82
C ASP A 444 16.06 -38.75 9.98
N ALA A 445 17.08 -37.92 10.23
CA ALA A 445 18.47 -38.36 10.30
C ALA A 445 18.74 -39.26 11.51
N LYS A 446 17.98 -39.12 12.61
CA LYS A 446 18.13 -39.98 13.79
C LYS A 446 17.52 -41.35 13.58
N LYS A 447 16.35 -41.41 12.95
CA LYS A 447 15.69 -42.70 12.62
C LYS A 447 16.26 -43.34 11.36
N ASN A 448 17.00 -42.58 10.55
CA ASN A 448 17.47 -42.97 9.24
C ASN A 448 16.34 -43.49 8.34
N ALA A 449 15.24 -42.73 8.29
CA ALA A 449 14.03 -43.12 7.57
C ALA A 449 13.23 -41.90 7.07
N ALA A 450 12.48 -42.10 5.99
CA ALA A 450 11.49 -41.13 5.52
C ALA A 450 10.34 -41.01 6.55
N GLN A 451 9.87 -39.79 6.78
CA GLN A 451 8.76 -39.49 7.69
C GLN A 451 7.77 -38.51 7.04
N PRO A 452 6.46 -38.66 7.29
CA PRO A 452 5.47 -37.72 6.78
C PRO A 452 5.55 -36.37 7.51
N LEU A 453 5.29 -35.30 6.77
CA LEU A 453 5.29 -33.93 7.23
C LEU A 453 4.00 -33.25 6.79
N THR A 454 3.16 -32.92 7.77
CA THR A 454 1.89 -32.24 7.50
C THR A 454 2.06 -30.72 7.57
N ARG A 455 1.03 -30.01 7.12
CA ARG A 455 0.89 -28.56 7.25
C ARG A 455 0.94 -28.06 8.69
N ASP A 456 0.47 -28.86 9.64
CA ASP A 456 0.38 -28.48 11.06
C ASP A 456 1.67 -28.73 11.86
N ASP A 457 2.64 -29.46 11.27
CA ASP A 457 3.89 -29.87 11.93
C ASP A 457 4.94 -28.73 11.95
N VAL A 458 4.61 -27.57 12.49
CA VAL A 458 5.49 -26.38 12.52
C VAL A 458 5.85 -25.92 13.93
N GLY A 459 6.98 -25.22 14.07
CA GLY A 459 7.43 -24.69 15.35
C GLY A 459 7.57 -25.76 16.44
N LYS A 460 6.98 -25.49 17.62
CA LYS A 460 6.93 -26.44 18.74
C LYS A 460 6.22 -27.76 18.42
N ASN A 461 5.39 -27.79 17.37
CA ASN A 461 4.71 -29.00 16.91
C ASN A 461 5.49 -29.73 15.80
N SER A 462 6.65 -29.22 15.39
CA SER A 462 7.38 -29.76 14.26
C SER A 462 8.02 -31.11 14.56
N LYS A 463 7.85 -32.04 13.62
CA LYS A 463 8.53 -33.34 13.61
C LYS A 463 9.90 -33.29 12.91
N ALA A 464 10.19 -32.21 12.20
CA ALA A 464 11.37 -32.08 11.34
C ALA A 464 12.63 -31.58 12.08
N VAL A 465 12.64 -31.55 13.41
CA VAL A 465 13.78 -31.09 14.23
C VAL A 465 15.08 -31.87 14.01
N ASP A 466 14.97 -33.11 13.52
CA ASP A 466 16.11 -33.96 13.18
C ASP A 466 16.20 -34.24 11.68
N ALA A 467 15.58 -33.38 10.86
CA ALA A 467 15.58 -33.55 9.42
C ALA A 467 16.98 -33.41 8.82
N MET A 468 17.29 -34.29 7.86
CA MET A 468 18.43 -34.14 6.97
C MET A 468 18.26 -32.89 6.10
N LEU A 469 19.24 -32.00 6.12
CA LEU A 469 19.25 -30.79 5.30
C LEU A 469 20.18 -30.91 4.08
N GLU A 470 21.21 -31.75 4.15
CA GLU A 470 22.23 -31.84 3.10
C GLU A 470 22.37 -33.28 2.58
N GLY A 471 22.77 -33.40 1.32
CA GLY A 471 23.02 -34.66 0.65
C GLY A 471 21.81 -35.22 -0.11
N SER A 472 22.00 -36.45 -0.61
CA SER A 472 21.02 -37.15 -1.43
C SER A 472 20.72 -38.53 -0.85
N ILE A 473 19.46 -38.94 -0.92
CA ILE A 473 18.97 -40.20 -0.37
C ILE A 473 18.09 -40.91 -1.39
N GLU A 474 18.11 -42.24 -1.40
CA GLU A 474 17.11 -43.04 -2.12
C GLU A 474 15.92 -43.31 -1.21
N VAL A 475 14.72 -42.92 -1.64
CA VAL A 475 13.47 -43.24 -0.94
C VAL A 475 12.74 -44.33 -1.72
N THR A 476 12.35 -45.40 -1.03
CA THR A 476 11.49 -46.44 -1.58
C THR A 476 10.03 -45.97 -1.54
N LEU A 477 9.36 -45.96 -2.69
CA LEU A 477 7.95 -45.61 -2.84
C LEU A 477 7.04 -46.79 -2.47
N ALA A 478 5.74 -46.53 -2.31
CA ALA A 478 4.74 -47.53 -1.97
C ALA A 478 4.62 -48.66 -3.02
N ASP A 479 4.97 -48.39 -4.28
CA ASP A 479 5.02 -49.38 -5.36
C ASP A 479 6.32 -50.21 -5.41
N GLY A 480 7.26 -49.95 -4.49
CA GLY A 480 8.56 -50.62 -4.39
C GLY A 480 9.65 -50.02 -5.29
N SER A 481 9.33 -49.05 -6.14
CA SER A 481 10.34 -48.30 -6.89
C SER A 481 11.15 -47.40 -5.95
N LYS A 482 12.36 -47.01 -6.39
CA LYS A 482 13.22 -46.10 -5.65
C LYS A 482 13.39 -44.81 -6.42
N VAL A 483 13.25 -43.70 -5.72
CA VAL A 483 13.49 -42.37 -6.27
C VAL A 483 14.62 -41.69 -5.50
N ARG A 484 15.53 -41.05 -6.24
CA ARG A 484 16.57 -40.21 -5.65
C ARG A 484 15.94 -38.88 -5.23
N CYS A 485 16.14 -38.52 -3.97
CA CYS A 485 15.65 -37.28 -3.39
C CYS A 485 16.78 -36.45 -2.78
N ARG A 486 16.53 -35.14 -2.68
CA ARG A 486 17.36 -34.17 -1.97
C ARG A 486 16.47 -33.20 -1.18
N PRO A 487 16.86 -32.77 0.02
CA PRO A 487 16.15 -31.70 0.72
C PRO A 487 16.24 -30.37 -0.06
N VAL A 488 15.22 -29.52 0.06
CA VAL A 488 15.24 -28.16 -0.53
C VAL A 488 16.48 -27.37 -0.08
N PHE A 489 16.88 -27.48 1.19
CA PHE A 489 18.09 -26.82 1.72
C PHE A 489 19.33 -27.12 0.88
N ASP A 490 19.53 -28.40 0.53
CA ASP A 490 20.69 -28.87 -0.22
C ASP A 490 20.73 -28.24 -1.63
N LEU A 491 19.57 -28.13 -2.28
CA LEU A 491 19.43 -27.49 -3.60
C LEU A 491 19.70 -25.97 -3.52
N VAL A 492 19.14 -25.29 -2.52
CA VAL A 492 19.39 -23.86 -2.30
C VAL A 492 20.86 -23.60 -1.98
N LYS A 493 21.48 -24.43 -1.13
CA LYS A 493 22.90 -24.31 -0.77
C LYS A 493 23.81 -24.51 -1.98
N GLU A 494 23.49 -25.48 -2.84
CA GLU A 494 24.22 -25.71 -4.10
C GLU A 494 24.15 -24.47 -5.01
N TYR A 495 22.95 -23.91 -5.22
CA TYR A 495 22.80 -22.72 -6.06
C TYR A 495 23.47 -21.48 -5.44
N ALA A 496 23.27 -21.24 -4.14
CA ALA A 496 23.88 -20.13 -3.42
C ALA A 496 25.41 -20.17 -3.45
N ALA A 497 26.03 -21.36 -3.57
CA ALA A 497 27.49 -21.52 -3.65
C ALA A 497 28.13 -20.73 -4.81
N HIS A 498 27.38 -20.44 -5.89
CA HIS A 498 27.85 -19.61 -7.01
C HIS A 498 28.01 -18.13 -6.66
N PHE A 499 27.33 -17.65 -5.61
CA PHE A 499 27.34 -16.26 -5.16
C PHE A 499 28.41 -16.06 -4.08
N THR A 500 29.66 -16.41 -4.41
CA THR A 500 30.79 -16.09 -3.53
C THR A 500 30.88 -14.57 -3.32
N PRO A 501 31.44 -14.09 -2.20
CA PRO A 501 31.61 -12.65 -1.99
C PRO A 501 32.30 -11.92 -3.15
N GLN A 502 33.25 -12.57 -3.83
CA GLN A 502 33.91 -12.02 -5.02
C GLN A 502 32.96 -11.91 -6.22
N THR A 503 32.21 -12.98 -6.51
CA THR A 503 31.18 -12.97 -7.56
C THR A 503 30.15 -11.86 -7.31
N VAL A 504 29.73 -11.72 -6.05
CA VAL A 504 28.73 -10.71 -5.63
C VAL A 504 29.28 -9.30 -5.79
N GLU A 505 30.56 -9.08 -5.51
CA GLU A 505 31.20 -7.78 -5.76
C GLU A 505 31.19 -7.42 -7.24
N GLU A 506 31.50 -8.38 -8.11
CA GLU A 506 31.47 -8.18 -9.57
C GLU A 506 30.05 -7.89 -10.09
N LEU A 507 29.04 -8.60 -9.59
CA LEU A 507 27.65 -8.43 -10.01
C LEU A 507 27.02 -7.16 -9.44
N THR A 508 27.23 -6.88 -8.15
CA THR A 508 26.42 -5.93 -7.39
C THR A 508 27.16 -4.65 -7.01
N TRP A 509 28.49 -4.62 -7.17
CA TRP A 509 29.39 -3.57 -6.65
C TRP A 509 29.49 -3.50 -5.12
N ALA A 510 28.81 -4.37 -4.37
CA ALA A 510 29.00 -4.48 -2.93
C ALA A 510 30.38 -5.08 -2.62
N PRO A 511 31.26 -4.41 -1.87
CA PRO A 511 32.60 -4.94 -1.61
C PRO A 511 32.56 -6.33 -0.95
N ALA A 512 33.34 -7.30 -1.45
CA ALA A 512 33.31 -8.68 -0.95
C ALA A 512 33.54 -8.76 0.57
N ALA A 513 34.47 -7.94 1.09
CA ALA A 513 34.75 -7.85 2.52
C ALA A 513 33.54 -7.36 3.33
N ALA A 514 32.75 -6.44 2.78
CA ALA A 514 31.54 -5.95 3.43
C ALA A 514 30.43 -7.02 3.40
N VAL A 515 30.31 -7.76 2.29
CA VAL A 515 29.37 -8.90 2.17
C VAL A 515 29.66 -9.93 3.26
N GLN A 516 30.92 -10.38 3.39
CA GLN A 516 31.32 -11.34 4.42
C GLN A 516 31.08 -10.83 5.84
N LYS A 517 31.48 -9.58 6.12
CA LYS A 517 31.33 -8.98 7.46
C LYS A 517 29.86 -8.88 7.87
N LEU A 518 29.00 -8.42 6.98
CA LEU A 518 27.58 -8.25 7.27
C LEU A 518 26.84 -9.59 7.35
N ALA A 519 27.16 -10.57 6.50
CA ALA A 519 26.61 -11.92 6.60
C ALA A 519 26.86 -12.55 7.98
N ARG A 520 28.12 -12.51 8.45
CA ARG A 520 28.49 -13.00 9.78
C ARG A 520 27.80 -12.21 10.90
N HIS A 521 27.66 -10.90 10.73
CA HIS A 521 26.93 -10.04 11.67
C HIS A 521 25.45 -10.41 11.78
N PHE A 522 24.76 -10.62 10.65
CA PHE A 522 23.34 -11.02 10.65
C PHE A 522 23.12 -12.37 11.34
N ALA A 523 24.06 -13.29 11.22
CA ALA A 523 24.01 -14.60 11.84
C ALA A 523 24.39 -14.61 13.34
N GLN A 524 25.09 -13.59 13.83
CA GLN A 524 25.61 -13.57 15.20
C GLN A 524 24.50 -13.59 16.27
N GLU A 525 23.37 -12.94 15.98
CA GLU A 525 22.25 -12.83 16.92
C GLU A 525 20.90 -13.07 16.20
N PRO A 526 20.55 -14.34 15.95
CA PRO A 526 19.34 -14.70 15.22
C PRO A 526 18.08 -14.08 15.81
N GLY A 527 17.19 -13.59 14.93
CA GLY A 527 15.92 -12.99 15.37
C GLY A 527 15.93 -11.51 15.75
N THR A 528 17.05 -10.81 15.53
CA THR A 528 17.24 -9.41 15.96
C THR A 528 17.53 -8.43 14.81
N THR A 529 17.33 -8.85 13.56
CA THR A 529 17.50 -8.04 12.35
C THR A 529 16.18 -7.76 11.65
N LEU A 530 15.81 -6.48 11.57
CA LEU A 530 14.69 -6.02 10.74
C LEU A 530 15.19 -5.68 9.34
N PHE A 531 14.58 -6.28 8.33
CA PHE A 531 14.75 -5.90 6.93
C PHE A 531 13.62 -4.97 6.54
N ALA A 532 13.91 -3.67 6.45
CA ALA A 532 12.97 -2.63 6.06
C ALA A 532 13.20 -2.28 4.58
N LEU A 533 12.45 -2.94 3.69
CA LEU A 533 12.56 -2.79 2.25
C LEU A 533 11.67 -1.66 1.74
N GLY A 534 12.17 -0.93 0.75
CA GLY A 534 11.40 0.07 0.02
C GLY A 534 11.12 -0.37 -1.41
N MET A 535 10.57 0.56 -2.19
CA MET A 535 10.21 0.30 -3.58
C MET A 535 11.38 0.27 -4.55
N GLY A 536 12.57 0.74 -4.14
CA GLY A 536 13.78 0.69 -4.96
C GLY A 536 14.00 -0.70 -5.57
N PRO A 537 14.15 -1.76 -4.77
CA PRO A 537 14.30 -3.12 -5.27
C PRO A 537 12.98 -3.79 -5.71
N ASN A 538 11.81 -3.22 -5.38
CA ASN A 538 10.51 -3.82 -5.69
C ASN A 538 10.00 -3.53 -7.10
N GLN A 539 10.37 -2.37 -7.67
CA GLN A 539 9.84 -1.93 -8.96
C GLN A 539 10.71 -2.43 -10.14
N PHE A 540 11.10 -3.71 -10.07
CA PHE A 540 11.82 -4.45 -11.11
C PHE A 540 10.99 -5.64 -11.57
N PHE A 541 11.24 -6.10 -12.80
CA PHE A 541 10.50 -7.22 -13.42
C PHE A 541 10.56 -8.50 -12.58
N ASN A 542 11.75 -8.85 -12.11
CA ASN A 542 12.07 -10.03 -11.30
C ASN A 542 12.05 -9.74 -9.78
N SER A 543 11.18 -8.84 -9.34
CA SER A 543 11.12 -8.40 -7.93
C SER A 543 10.65 -9.49 -6.96
N ASP A 544 9.97 -10.50 -7.45
CA ASP A 544 9.58 -11.70 -6.70
C ASP A 544 10.80 -12.46 -6.17
N ASN A 545 11.83 -12.62 -7.00
CA ASN A 545 13.09 -13.25 -6.61
C ASN A 545 13.80 -12.48 -5.49
N LYS A 546 13.82 -11.15 -5.58
CA LYS A 546 14.38 -10.29 -4.53
C LYS A 546 13.73 -10.54 -3.17
N ASP A 547 12.40 -10.63 -3.12
CA ASP A 547 11.70 -10.90 -1.87
C ASP A 547 12.02 -12.32 -1.36
N ARG A 548 12.00 -13.32 -2.26
CA ARG A 548 12.34 -14.72 -1.93
C ARG A 548 13.74 -14.84 -1.33
N ASP A 549 14.73 -14.18 -1.91
CA ASP A 549 16.12 -14.21 -1.43
C ASP A 549 16.30 -13.47 -0.11
N VAL A 550 15.58 -12.36 0.10
CA VAL A 550 15.62 -11.64 1.39
C VAL A 550 14.92 -12.44 2.49
N PHE A 551 13.80 -13.10 2.18
CA PHE A 551 13.18 -14.05 3.11
C PHE A 551 14.08 -15.25 3.38
N LEU A 552 14.86 -15.72 2.40
CA LEU A 552 15.84 -16.79 2.58
C LEU A 552 16.88 -16.35 3.61
N LEU A 553 17.51 -15.20 3.39
CA LEU A 553 18.45 -14.61 4.33
C LEU A 553 17.84 -14.43 5.74
N ALA A 554 16.63 -13.87 5.81
CA ALA A 554 15.93 -13.65 7.08
C ALA A 554 15.59 -14.97 7.79
N SER A 555 15.26 -16.03 7.04
CA SER A 555 14.94 -17.35 7.59
C SER A 555 16.18 -18.09 8.07
N LEU A 556 17.30 -18.00 7.34
CA LEU A 556 18.59 -18.55 7.77
C LEU A 556 19.07 -17.92 9.08
N THR A 557 18.66 -16.68 9.35
CA THR A 557 19.01 -15.94 10.57
C THR A 557 17.85 -15.87 11.57
N GLY A 558 16.83 -16.72 11.40
CA GLY A 558 15.72 -16.89 12.34
C GLY A 558 14.92 -15.61 12.62
N ASN A 559 14.84 -14.68 11.67
CA ASN A 559 14.23 -13.37 11.84
C ASN A 559 12.71 -13.39 11.66
N VAL A 560 12.19 -14.00 10.59
CA VAL A 560 10.79 -13.82 10.18
C VAL A 560 9.80 -14.16 11.32
N GLY A 561 8.92 -13.20 11.64
CA GLY A 561 7.88 -13.34 12.68
C GLY A 561 8.27 -12.89 14.09
N LYS A 562 9.50 -12.42 14.35
CA LYS A 562 9.91 -11.88 15.66
C LYS A 562 9.70 -10.35 15.74
N ILE A 563 9.60 -9.78 16.94
CA ILE A 563 9.40 -8.32 17.07
C ILE A 563 10.70 -7.55 16.74
N GLY A 564 11.84 -8.07 17.17
CA GLY A 564 13.16 -7.49 16.89
C GLY A 564 13.75 -7.87 15.53
N GLY A 565 13.09 -8.73 14.76
CA GLY A 565 13.53 -9.15 13.44
C GLY A 565 12.38 -9.63 12.58
N ASN A 566 12.32 -9.21 11.33
CA ASN A 566 11.24 -9.51 10.39
C ASN A 566 11.57 -8.92 9.01
N VAL A 567 10.78 -9.22 7.99
CA VAL A 567 10.87 -8.63 6.66
C VAL A 567 9.64 -7.76 6.42
N GLY A 568 9.85 -6.48 6.12
CA GLY A 568 8.79 -5.52 5.82
C GLY A 568 9.03 -4.84 4.48
N SER A 569 7.97 -4.63 3.70
CA SER A 569 8.03 -3.90 2.43
C SER A 569 7.14 -2.65 2.53
N TYR A 570 7.73 -1.47 2.34
CA TYR A 570 7.05 -0.19 2.58
C TYR A 570 6.90 0.62 1.32
N ALA A 571 5.65 0.77 0.88
CA ALA A 571 5.24 1.47 -0.33
C ALA A 571 4.21 2.58 0.00
N GLY A 572 3.11 2.64 -0.75
CA GLY A 572 1.89 3.36 -0.39
C GLY A 572 1.05 2.70 0.71
N ASN A 573 -0.15 3.25 0.96
CA ASN A 573 -1.09 2.77 1.98
C ASN A 573 -2.01 1.68 1.40
N TYR A 574 -1.56 0.42 1.42
CA TYR A 574 -2.22 -0.69 0.72
C TYR A 574 -3.08 -1.62 1.59
N ARG A 575 -2.92 -1.62 2.92
CA ARG A 575 -3.46 -2.66 3.80
C ARG A 575 -4.93 -2.46 4.17
N THR A 576 -5.81 -2.59 3.19
CA THR A 576 -7.27 -2.54 3.36
C THR A 576 -7.81 -3.68 4.23
N ALA A 577 -7.03 -4.76 4.40
CA ALA A 577 -7.36 -5.87 5.29
C ALA A 577 -7.53 -5.45 6.77
N LEU A 578 -7.00 -4.28 7.19
CA LEU A 578 -7.30 -3.68 8.50
C LEU A 578 -8.78 -3.30 8.66
N PHE A 579 -9.49 -3.12 7.54
CA PHE A 579 -10.93 -2.88 7.46
C PHE A 579 -11.60 -4.00 6.65
N ASN A 580 -11.36 -5.27 7.02
CA ASN A 580 -11.94 -6.44 6.34
C ASN A 580 -13.49 -6.55 6.42
N GLY A 581 -14.16 -5.63 7.12
CA GLY A 581 -15.60 -5.37 7.05
C GLY A 581 -16.04 -4.46 5.90
N ALA A 582 -15.13 -3.94 5.07
CA ALA A 582 -15.43 -3.10 3.89
C ALA A 582 -16.55 -3.64 2.97
N PRO A 583 -16.72 -4.97 2.76
CA PRO A 583 -17.84 -5.50 1.97
C PRO A 583 -19.24 -5.09 2.46
N GLN A 584 -19.40 -4.71 3.73
CA GLN A 584 -20.66 -4.16 4.25
C GLN A 584 -21.07 -2.84 3.57
N TYR A 585 -20.12 -2.16 2.92
CA TYR A 585 -20.34 -0.94 2.16
C TYR A 585 -20.14 -1.16 0.66
N ILE A 586 -18.96 -1.63 0.23
CA ILE A 586 -18.66 -1.67 -1.22
C ILE A 586 -19.38 -2.79 -1.96
N ASN A 587 -19.80 -3.83 -1.24
CA ASN A 587 -20.45 -5.00 -1.81
C ASN A 587 -21.88 -5.16 -1.27
N GLU A 588 -22.48 -4.16 -0.59
CA GLU A 588 -23.90 -4.23 -0.21
C GLU A 588 -24.75 -4.56 -1.45
N ASP A 589 -25.66 -5.52 -1.37
CA ASP A 589 -26.43 -5.94 -2.54
C ASP A 589 -27.36 -4.80 -3.02
N PRO A 590 -27.16 -4.23 -4.23
CA PRO A 590 -28.04 -3.19 -4.74
C PRO A 590 -29.46 -3.68 -5.03
N PHE A 591 -29.71 -5.00 -5.05
CA PHE A 591 -31.04 -5.60 -5.16
C PHE A 591 -31.69 -5.92 -3.81
N ASP A 592 -30.94 -5.81 -2.70
CA ASP A 592 -31.38 -6.08 -1.33
C ASP A 592 -30.69 -5.13 -0.33
N ILE A 593 -31.06 -3.86 -0.42
CA ILE A 593 -30.41 -2.74 0.29
C ILE A 593 -30.88 -2.70 1.75
N GLU A 594 -29.96 -2.48 2.70
CA GLU A 594 -30.31 -2.31 4.11
C GLU A 594 -30.42 -0.83 4.48
N LEU A 595 -31.66 -0.35 4.59
CA LEU A 595 -31.99 1.04 4.93
C LEU A 595 -32.13 1.28 6.45
N ASP A 596 -32.15 0.22 7.26
CA ASP A 596 -32.12 0.31 8.71
C ASP A 596 -30.67 0.50 9.19
N GLU A 597 -30.39 1.65 9.80
CA GLU A 597 -29.05 2.00 10.27
C GLU A 597 -28.49 1.06 11.34
N THR A 598 -29.36 0.32 12.04
CA THR A 598 -28.97 -0.57 13.13
C THR A 598 -28.61 -1.99 12.67
N LYS A 599 -28.85 -2.30 11.39
CA LYS A 599 -28.64 -3.63 10.83
C LYS A 599 -27.42 -3.71 9.93
N SER A 600 -26.85 -4.90 9.87
CA SER A 600 -25.81 -5.25 8.90
C SER A 600 -26.38 -5.29 7.48
N ALA A 601 -25.56 -4.87 6.52
CA ALA A 601 -25.84 -5.07 5.11
C ALA A 601 -25.74 -6.57 4.76
N ARG A 602 -26.31 -6.93 3.61
CA ARG A 602 -26.22 -8.28 3.02
C ARG A 602 -25.33 -8.20 1.77
N PRO A 603 -24.01 -8.50 1.88
CA PRO A 603 -23.11 -8.25 0.77
C PRO A 603 -23.30 -9.26 -0.36
N LYS A 604 -23.43 -8.77 -1.59
CA LYS A 604 -23.30 -9.52 -2.83
C LYS A 604 -22.50 -8.67 -3.83
N GLN A 605 -21.35 -9.20 -4.24
CA GLN A 605 -20.45 -8.52 -5.17
C GLN A 605 -20.84 -8.82 -6.62
N TYR A 606 -21.13 -7.77 -7.38
CA TYR A 606 -21.45 -7.84 -8.81
C TYR A 606 -20.33 -7.34 -9.72
N TRP A 607 -19.46 -6.46 -9.20
CA TRP A 607 -18.27 -6.01 -9.93
C TRP A 607 -17.16 -7.08 -9.86
N ARG A 608 -16.34 -7.18 -10.91
CA ARG A 608 -15.20 -8.11 -10.96
C ARG A 608 -13.89 -7.36 -10.85
N ALA A 609 -12.99 -7.83 -9.99
CA ALA A 609 -11.64 -7.27 -9.92
C ALA A 609 -10.87 -7.53 -11.23
N GLU A 610 -10.16 -6.52 -11.71
CA GLU A 610 -9.32 -6.60 -12.89
C GLU A 610 -8.03 -5.81 -12.64
N SER A 611 -6.89 -6.31 -13.12
CA SER A 611 -5.65 -5.57 -12.95
C SER A 611 -5.56 -4.41 -13.93
N ALA A 612 -5.20 -3.22 -13.44
CA ALA A 612 -4.95 -2.06 -14.29
C ALA A 612 -3.67 -2.22 -15.14
N HIS A 613 -2.89 -3.30 -14.96
CA HIS A 613 -1.73 -3.57 -15.80
C HIS A 613 -2.13 -3.87 -17.25
N TYR A 614 -3.25 -4.56 -17.45
CA TYR A 614 -3.78 -4.82 -18.79
C TYR A 614 -4.23 -3.53 -19.47
N TYR A 615 -4.76 -2.57 -18.73
CA TYR A 615 -5.04 -1.24 -19.25
C TYR A 615 -3.78 -0.57 -19.82
N ASN A 616 -2.64 -0.66 -19.13
CA ASN A 616 -1.34 -0.15 -19.63
C ASN A 616 -0.82 -0.90 -20.86
N HIS A 617 -1.42 -2.05 -21.18
CA HIS A 617 -1.12 -2.90 -22.31
C HIS A 617 -2.31 -3.00 -23.28
N GLU A 618 -3.09 -1.91 -23.42
CA GLU A 618 -4.21 -1.79 -24.36
C GLU A 618 -5.28 -2.89 -24.25
N ASP A 619 -5.49 -3.38 -23.02
CA ASP A 619 -6.36 -4.51 -22.68
C ASP A 619 -5.92 -5.84 -23.33
N HIS A 620 -4.70 -5.96 -23.84
CA HIS A 620 -4.21 -7.21 -24.43
C HIS A 620 -3.94 -8.26 -23.33
N PRO A 621 -4.35 -9.52 -23.56
CA PRO A 621 -3.88 -10.61 -22.73
C PRO A 621 -2.42 -10.93 -23.05
N LEU A 622 -1.68 -11.43 -22.07
CA LEU A 622 -0.31 -11.88 -22.24
C LEU A 622 -0.28 -13.18 -23.04
N ARG A 623 0.32 -13.13 -24.23
CA ARG A 623 0.56 -14.28 -25.12
C ARG A 623 2.05 -14.42 -25.40
N VAL A 624 2.56 -15.65 -25.33
CA VAL A 624 3.93 -16.00 -25.73
C VAL A 624 3.84 -17.10 -26.78
N GLY A 625 4.14 -16.76 -28.03
CA GLY A 625 3.83 -17.63 -29.16
C GLY A 625 2.33 -17.95 -29.23
N ASN A 626 1.98 -19.24 -29.19
CA ASN A 626 0.58 -19.69 -29.18
C ASN A 626 0.00 -19.86 -27.75
N ALA A 627 0.82 -19.70 -26.70
CA ALA A 627 0.39 -19.87 -25.32
C ALA A 627 -0.29 -18.60 -24.78
N LEU A 628 -1.44 -18.75 -24.13
CA LEU A 628 -2.18 -17.67 -23.47
C LEU A 628 -1.92 -17.73 -21.96
N LEU A 629 -0.99 -16.92 -21.46
CA LEU A 629 -0.50 -16.98 -20.08
C LEU A 629 -1.40 -16.26 -19.06
N THR A 630 -2.18 -15.27 -19.48
CA THR A 630 -3.10 -14.53 -18.59
C THR A 630 -4.13 -15.43 -17.87
N GLY A 631 -4.41 -16.62 -18.40
CA GLY A 631 -5.37 -17.56 -17.82
C GLY A 631 -6.82 -17.03 -17.84
N LYS A 632 -7.77 -17.85 -17.35
CA LYS A 632 -9.21 -17.51 -17.41
C LYS A 632 -9.67 -16.57 -16.28
N THR A 633 -9.00 -16.63 -15.13
CA THR A 633 -9.42 -15.90 -13.92
C THR A 633 -9.06 -14.41 -13.98
N HIS A 634 -8.01 -14.05 -14.72
CA HIS A 634 -7.49 -12.68 -14.82
C HIS A 634 -7.63 -12.05 -16.22
N MET A 635 -8.37 -12.69 -17.13
CA MET A 635 -8.61 -12.17 -18.48
C MET A 635 -9.22 -10.76 -18.45
N PRO A 636 -8.58 -9.74 -19.04
CA PRO A 636 -9.14 -8.40 -19.09
C PRO A 636 -10.32 -8.31 -20.05
N CYS A 637 -11.17 -7.31 -19.85
CA CYS A 637 -12.19 -6.91 -20.82
C CYS A 637 -11.81 -5.59 -21.52
N PRO A 638 -12.27 -5.35 -22.76
CA PRO A 638 -12.12 -4.06 -23.43
C PRO A 638 -12.54 -2.87 -22.57
N THR A 639 -11.77 -1.80 -22.56
CA THR A 639 -12.05 -0.58 -21.80
C THR A 639 -12.75 0.45 -22.67
N LYS A 640 -13.99 0.83 -22.30
CA LYS A 640 -14.80 1.85 -22.97
C LYS A 640 -15.18 3.03 -22.09
N SER A 641 -15.18 2.86 -20.77
CA SER A 641 -15.19 3.98 -19.84
C SER A 641 -14.22 3.75 -18.69
N LEU A 642 -13.69 4.86 -18.17
CA LEU A 642 -12.90 4.93 -16.96
C LEU A 642 -13.50 6.01 -16.05
N TRP A 643 -13.82 5.64 -14.82
CA TRP A 643 -14.15 6.60 -13.78
C TRP A 643 -13.28 6.37 -12.56
N PHE A 644 -12.54 7.40 -12.18
CA PHE A 644 -11.64 7.33 -11.04
C PHE A 644 -11.67 8.57 -10.16
N ALA A 645 -11.31 8.40 -8.88
CA ALA A 645 -11.38 9.44 -7.86
C ALA A 645 -10.12 9.43 -6.99
N ASN A 646 -9.61 10.62 -6.67
CA ASN A 646 -8.39 10.80 -5.87
C ASN A 646 -7.20 10.01 -6.47
N ALA A 647 -7.12 9.98 -7.80
CA ALA A 647 -6.31 9.01 -8.53
C ALA A 647 -5.64 9.66 -9.74
N ASN A 648 -4.78 10.66 -9.51
CA ASN A 648 -3.84 11.07 -10.54
C ASN A 648 -2.92 9.90 -10.97
N SER A 649 -2.82 8.84 -10.16
CA SER A 649 -1.92 7.74 -10.45
C SER A 649 -2.23 7.05 -11.78
N ILE A 650 -3.49 6.87 -12.19
CA ILE A 650 -3.79 6.04 -13.37
C ILE A 650 -3.17 6.57 -14.67
N LEU A 651 -3.14 7.89 -14.88
CA LEU A 651 -2.49 8.52 -16.04
C LEU A 651 -1.16 9.20 -15.69
N GLY A 652 -1.05 9.78 -14.50
CA GLY A 652 0.16 10.45 -14.04
C GLY A 652 1.32 9.49 -13.71
N ASN A 653 1.02 8.24 -13.34
CA ASN A 653 2.04 7.22 -12.99
C ASN A 653 2.06 6.04 -13.97
N VAL A 654 1.40 6.17 -15.11
CA VAL A 654 1.35 5.11 -16.11
C VAL A 654 2.74 4.80 -16.66
N LYS A 655 3.10 3.52 -16.76
CA LYS A 655 4.47 3.11 -17.11
C LYS A 655 4.81 3.35 -18.59
N TRP A 656 3.81 3.30 -19.47
CA TRP A 656 3.97 3.51 -20.91
C TRP A 656 3.14 4.71 -21.40
N HIS A 657 3.43 5.89 -20.86
CA HIS A 657 2.59 7.09 -21.03
C HIS A 657 2.31 7.46 -22.48
N TYR A 658 3.33 7.40 -23.36
CA TYR A 658 3.13 7.71 -24.78
C TYR A 658 2.08 6.80 -25.42
N ASN A 659 2.21 5.48 -25.26
CA ASN A 659 1.26 4.51 -25.83
C ASN A 659 -0.14 4.73 -25.27
N MET A 660 -0.23 4.99 -23.97
CA MET A 660 -1.53 5.22 -23.35
C MET A 660 -2.22 6.45 -23.90
N VAL A 661 -1.51 7.58 -23.99
CA VAL A 661 -2.08 8.83 -24.50
C VAL A 661 -2.43 8.73 -25.98
N VAL A 662 -1.54 8.17 -26.80
CA VAL A 662 -1.67 8.23 -28.27
C VAL A 662 -2.49 7.08 -28.84
N ASN A 663 -2.39 5.87 -28.27
CA ASN A 663 -2.98 4.66 -28.85
C ASN A 663 -4.15 4.10 -28.02
N ALA A 664 -4.08 4.15 -26.69
CA ALA A 664 -5.11 3.56 -25.83
C ALA A 664 -6.28 4.53 -25.54
N LEU A 665 -5.98 5.75 -25.10
CA LEU A 665 -7.00 6.73 -24.72
C LEU A 665 -8.01 7.03 -25.85
N PRO A 666 -7.62 7.16 -27.13
CA PRO A 666 -8.59 7.39 -28.20
C PRO A 666 -9.64 6.28 -28.37
N LYS A 667 -9.37 5.08 -27.84
CA LYS A 667 -10.30 3.93 -27.88
C LYS A 667 -11.35 3.97 -26.74
N ILE A 668 -11.17 4.87 -25.76
CA ILE A 668 -11.99 5.01 -24.55
C ILE A 668 -12.96 6.17 -24.72
N GLU A 669 -14.24 5.95 -24.47
CA GLU A 669 -15.34 6.85 -24.81
C GLU A 669 -15.81 7.73 -23.66
N LEU A 670 -15.38 7.47 -22.43
CA LEU A 670 -15.63 8.32 -21.29
C LEU A 670 -14.47 8.21 -20.30
N ILE A 671 -13.90 9.36 -19.93
CA ILE A 671 -13.01 9.49 -18.78
C ILE A 671 -13.62 10.52 -17.83
N ALA A 672 -14.13 10.02 -16.70
CA ALA A 672 -14.65 10.86 -15.62
C ALA A 672 -13.66 10.86 -14.44
N VAL A 673 -13.47 12.03 -13.84
CA VAL A 673 -12.52 12.19 -12.73
C VAL A 673 -13.15 13.01 -11.61
N ASN A 674 -13.08 12.50 -10.38
CA ASN A 674 -13.34 13.31 -9.19
C ASN A 674 -11.99 13.79 -8.65
N GLU A 675 -11.75 15.10 -8.68
CA GLU A 675 -10.46 15.62 -8.25
C GLU A 675 -10.56 17.00 -7.60
N TRP A 676 -9.69 17.22 -6.61
CA TRP A 676 -9.63 18.49 -5.89
C TRP A 676 -8.49 19.38 -6.41
N TRP A 677 -7.44 18.78 -6.99
CA TRP A 677 -6.31 19.50 -7.57
C TRP A 677 -6.11 19.11 -9.04
N TRP A 678 -6.11 20.09 -9.93
CA TRP A 678 -6.02 19.87 -11.37
C TRP A 678 -4.74 19.12 -11.73
N SER A 679 -4.90 17.88 -12.15
CA SER A 679 -3.82 16.91 -12.35
C SER A 679 -3.69 16.51 -13.82
N THR A 680 -2.66 15.74 -14.16
CA THR A 680 -2.51 15.21 -15.53
C THR A 680 -3.74 14.41 -15.97
N SER A 681 -4.36 13.65 -15.05
CA SER A 681 -5.60 12.96 -15.37
C SER A 681 -6.76 13.90 -15.72
N CYS A 682 -6.83 15.11 -15.13
CA CYS A 682 -7.83 16.11 -15.49
C CYS A 682 -7.67 16.58 -16.94
N GLU A 683 -6.43 16.78 -17.40
CA GLU A 683 -6.13 17.24 -18.78
C GLU A 683 -6.66 16.28 -19.86
N TRP A 684 -6.69 14.99 -19.55
CA TRP A 684 -7.13 13.93 -20.45
C TRP A 684 -8.55 13.43 -20.14
N ALA A 685 -9.26 14.06 -19.21
CA ALA A 685 -10.63 13.71 -18.88
C ALA A 685 -11.63 14.27 -19.90
N ASP A 686 -12.83 13.69 -19.91
CA ASP A 686 -13.99 14.27 -20.57
C ASP A 686 -14.85 15.07 -19.58
N VAL A 687 -14.90 14.61 -18.33
CA VAL A 687 -15.62 15.26 -17.22
C VAL A 687 -14.72 15.26 -15.97
N VAL A 688 -14.55 16.44 -15.36
CA VAL A 688 -13.87 16.62 -14.07
C VAL A 688 -14.86 17.19 -13.07
N PHE A 689 -15.21 16.42 -12.05
CA PHE A 689 -15.98 16.90 -10.91
C PHE A 689 -15.05 17.53 -9.88
N GLY A 690 -15.28 18.81 -9.56
CA GLY A 690 -14.55 19.51 -8.50
C GLY A 690 -15.02 19.04 -7.12
N VAL A 691 -14.13 18.37 -6.39
CA VAL A 691 -14.46 17.81 -5.07
C VAL A 691 -13.75 18.49 -3.90
N ASP A 692 -14.26 18.22 -2.69
CA ASP A 692 -13.73 18.73 -1.42
C ASP A 692 -12.25 18.38 -1.24
N SER A 693 -11.45 19.36 -0.82
CA SER A 693 -10.10 19.09 -0.30
C SER A 693 -10.18 18.58 1.15
N TRP A 694 -9.06 18.08 1.70
CA TRP A 694 -9.03 17.63 3.10
C TRP A 694 -9.43 18.72 4.12
N ALA A 695 -9.29 20.00 3.77
CA ALA A 695 -9.63 21.12 4.65
C ALA A 695 -11.13 21.39 4.77
N GLU A 696 -11.96 20.88 3.85
CA GLU A 696 -13.36 21.27 3.72
C GLU A 696 -14.33 20.08 3.62
N LEU A 697 -13.89 18.87 4.02
CA LEU A 697 -14.71 17.66 4.02
C LEU A 697 -15.99 17.83 4.86
N LYS A 698 -17.14 17.47 4.28
CA LYS A 698 -18.45 17.50 4.94
C LYS A 698 -18.94 16.16 5.45
N HIS A 699 -18.57 15.09 4.75
CA HIS A 699 -18.78 13.74 5.23
C HIS A 699 -17.51 13.26 5.95
N PRO A 700 -17.64 12.66 7.15
CA PRO A 700 -16.52 12.06 7.83
C PRO A 700 -16.17 10.74 7.13
N ASP A 701 -14.94 10.29 7.34
CA ASP A 701 -14.40 9.03 6.80
C ASP A 701 -13.32 8.50 7.75
N MET A 702 -12.71 7.35 7.46
CA MET A 702 -11.60 6.79 8.25
C MET A 702 -10.50 6.18 7.40
N THR A 703 -9.30 6.07 7.99
CA THR A 703 -8.07 5.53 7.40
C THR A 703 -7.20 4.89 8.48
N ALA A 704 -6.20 4.13 8.06
CA ALA A 704 -5.14 3.58 8.90
C ALA A 704 -3.82 3.57 8.11
N SER A 705 -2.72 3.20 8.75
CA SER A 705 -1.40 3.15 8.12
C SER A 705 -0.76 1.77 8.19
N VAL A 706 0.07 1.46 7.20
CA VAL A 706 0.97 0.31 7.24
C VAL A 706 2.19 0.55 8.13
N THR A 707 2.60 1.82 8.29
CA THR A 707 3.86 2.21 8.95
C THR A 707 3.73 2.61 10.43
N ASN A 708 2.51 2.86 10.90
CA ASN A 708 2.24 3.32 12.26
C ASN A 708 0.91 2.73 12.77
N PRO A 709 0.67 2.70 14.09
CA PRO A 709 -0.43 1.93 14.68
C PRO A 709 -1.79 2.64 14.67
N PHE A 710 -1.90 3.85 14.12
CA PHE A 710 -3.06 4.70 14.36
C PHE A 710 -4.27 4.35 13.47
N LEU A 711 -5.44 4.28 14.11
CA LEU A 711 -6.75 4.41 13.47
C LEU A 711 -7.13 5.89 13.45
N LEU A 712 -7.33 6.43 12.26
CA LEU A 712 -7.52 7.86 12.05
C LEU A 712 -8.86 8.14 11.38
N VAL A 713 -9.54 9.18 11.83
CA VAL A 713 -10.80 9.65 11.26
C VAL A 713 -10.56 10.96 10.54
N PHE A 714 -11.19 11.17 9.40
CA PHE A 714 -11.34 12.48 8.76
C PHE A 714 -12.55 13.16 9.40
N PRO A 715 -12.38 14.11 10.32
CA PRO A 715 -13.53 14.75 10.94
C PRO A 715 -14.26 15.66 9.94
N LYS A 716 -15.58 15.80 10.10
CA LYS A 716 -16.34 16.88 9.47
C LYS A 716 -15.67 18.22 9.77
N THR A 717 -15.42 19.02 8.75
CA THR A 717 -14.75 20.31 8.87
C THR A 717 -15.76 21.46 9.02
N PRO A 718 -15.52 22.45 9.89
CA PRO A 718 -16.53 23.46 10.22
C PRO A 718 -16.58 24.65 9.25
N ILE A 719 -15.51 24.92 8.49
CA ILE A 719 -15.52 26.03 7.52
C ILE A 719 -16.46 25.71 6.35
N PRO A 720 -17.13 26.68 5.70
CA PRO A 720 -17.81 26.42 4.43
C PRO A 720 -16.86 25.83 3.38
N ARG A 721 -17.41 25.18 2.36
CA ARG A 721 -16.62 24.79 1.19
C ARG A 721 -15.99 26.05 0.59
N ILE A 722 -14.68 25.99 0.35
CA ILE A 722 -13.82 27.06 -0.14
C ILE A 722 -14.26 27.49 -1.54
N PHE A 723 -14.69 26.54 -2.36
CA PHE A 723 -15.18 26.76 -3.71
C PHE A 723 -16.51 26.04 -3.95
N ASN A 724 -17.00 26.06 -5.19
CA ASN A 724 -18.16 25.26 -5.59
C ASN A 724 -17.73 23.80 -5.73
N THR A 725 -17.55 23.10 -4.63
CA THR A 725 -17.21 21.67 -4.59
C THR A 725 -18.30 20.86 -3.89
N ILE A 726 -18.25 19.55 -4.07
CA ILE A 726 -19.01 18.57 -3.28
C ILE A 726 -18.08 17.40 -2.90
N GLY A 727 -18.46 16.55 -1.97
CA GLY A 727 -17.70 15.35 -1.62
C GLY A 727 -17.71 14.31 -2.75
N ASP A 728 -16.68 13.46 -2.82
CA ASP A 728 -16.61 12.40 -3.85
C ASP A 728 -17.87 11.50 -3.86
N ILE A 729 -18.36 11.14 -2.67
CA ILE A 729 -19.56 10.31 -2.51
C ILE A 729 -20.86 11.03 -2.85
N GLU A 730 -20.90 12.37 -2.76
CA GLU A 730 -22.03 13.15 -3.25
C GLU A 730 -22.05 13.14 -4.78
N VAL A 731 -20.89 13.18 -5.46
CA VAL A 731 -20.82 13.00 -6.91
C VAL A 731 -21.41 11.63 -7.31
N TYR A 732 -21.00 10.55 -6.63
CA TYR A 732 -21.51 9.20 -6.93
C TYR A 732 -23.02 9.12 -6.72
N ALA A 733 -23.53 9.65 -5.60
CA ALA A 733 -24.95 9.71 -5.31
C ALA A 733 -25.71 10.51 -6.38
N THR A 734 -25.20 11.67 -6.80
CA THR A 734 -25.85 12.48 -7.83
C THR A 734 -25.89 11.76 -9.19
N VAL A 735 -24.80 11.13 -9.63
CA VAL A 735 -24.80 10.32 -10.86
C VAL A 735 -25.75 9.13 -10.74
N ALA A 736 -25.80 8.47 -9.58
CA ALA A 736 -26.77 7.40 -9.33
C ALA A 736 -28.22 7.90 -9.42
N SER A 737 -28.53 9.11 -8.92
CA SER A 737 -29.87 9.71 -9.13
C SER A 737 -30.20 9.89 -10.60
N LYS A 738 -29.24 10.34 -11.42
CA LYS A 738 -29.49 10.51 -12.86
C LYS A 738 -29.65 9.16 -13.57
N LEU A 739 -28.99 8.10 -13.09
CA LEU A 739 -29.29 6.75 -13.54
C LEU A 739 -30.70 6.31 -13.12
N ALA A 740 -31.15 6.62 -11.90
CA ALA A 740 -32.52 6.36 -11.44
C ALA A 740 -33.55 7.02 -12.37
N ASP A 741 -33.33 8.29 -12.75
CA ASP A 741 -34.20 9.02 -13.66
C ASP A 741 -34.24 8.38 -15.06
N LEU A 742 -33.09 7.90 -15.56
CA LEU A 742 -32.97 7.28 -16.87
C LEU A 742 -33.54 5.85 -16.94
N THR A 743 -33.56 5.11 -15.83
CA THR A 743 -33.99 3.70 -15.79
C THR A 743 -35.37 3.53 -15.15
N GLY A 744 -35.86 4.53 -14.41
CA GLY A 744 -37.04 4.43 -13.55
C GLY A 744 -36.80 3.62 -12.27
N ASP A 745 -35.55 3.28 -11.93
CA ASP A 745 -35.22 2.42 -10.80
C ASP A 745 -34.70 3.22 -9.59
N ASN A 746 -35.59 3.45 -8.61
CA ASN A 746 -35.24 4.22 -7.42
C ASN A 746 -34.21 3.54 -6.49
N ARG A 747 -33.88 2.26 -6.70
CA ARG A 747 -32.84 1.58 -5.91
C ARG A 747 -31.50 2.28 -6.03
N PHE A 748 -31.22 2.94 -7.16
CA PHE A 748 -30.04 3.79 -7.29
C PHE A 748 -30.00 4.92 -6.26
N ASN A 749 -31.14 5.52 -5.89
CA ASN A 749 -31.20 6.55 -4.85
C ASN A 749 -31.08 5.95 -3.45
N ASP A 750 -31.81 4.86 -3.19
CA ASP A 750 -31.84 4.16 -1.90
C ASP A 750 -30.44 3.65 -1.52
N TYR A 751 -29.65 3.21 -2.50
CA TYR A 751 -28.28 2.77 -2.33
C TYR A 751 -27.32 3.88 -1.84
N TRP A 752 -27.72 5.14 -1.89
CA TRP A 752 -26.95 6.27 -1.37
C TRP A 752 -27.70 7.06 -0.28
N LYS A 753 -28.75 6.48 0.32
CA LYS A 753 -29.59 7.11 1.36
C LYS A 753 -28.77 7.82 2.43
N PHE A 754 -27.84 7.12 3.07
CA PHE A 754 -27.10 7.69 4.20
C PHE A 754 -26.08 8.76 3.78
N VAL A 755 -25.70 8.86 2.50
CA VAL A 755 -24.95 10.02 2.00
C VAL A 755 -25.88 11.23 1.93
N ARG A 756 -27.08 11.07 1.36
CA ARG A 756 -28.07 12.15 1.19
C ARG A 756 -28.59 12.70 2.51
N GLU A 757 -28.62 11.86 3.53
CA GLU A 757 -29.07 12.22 4.88
C GLU A 757 -27.93 12.73 5.77
N ASP A 758 -26.70 12.87 5.23
CA ASP A 758 -25.50 13.26 5.99
C ASP A 758 -25.18 12.33 7.18
N ARG A 759 -25.46 11.03 6.98
CA ARG A 759 -25.33 9.93 7.94
C ARG A 759 -24.31 8.87 7.51
N THR A 760 -23.21 9.29 6.89
CA THR A 760 -22.15 8.36 6.45
C THR A 760 -21.49 7.59 7.59
N ASP A 761 -21.66 8.04 8.84
CA ASP A 761 -21.31 7.32 10.06
C ASP A 761 -21.94 5.91 10.11
N VAL A 762 -23.13 5.71 9.53
CA VAL A 762 -23.78 4.40 9.48
C VAL A 762 -22.94 3.39 8.68
N TYR A 763 -22.47 3.79 7.49
CA TYR A 763 -21.59 2.93 6.69
C TYR A 763 -20.27 2.66 7.39
N LEU A 764 -19.69 3.68 8.02
CA LEU A 764 -18.41 3.55 8.73
C LEU A 764 -18.54 2.62 9.94
N GLN A 765 -19.62 2.74 10.72
CA GLN A 765 -19.89 1.84 11.84
C GLN A 765 -20.08 0.40 11.38
N ARG A 766 -20.86 0.15 10.31
CA ARG A 766 -21.00 -1.20 9.73
C ARG A 766 -19.66 -1.82 9.36
N ILE A 767 -18.75 -1.04 8.76
CA ILE A 767 -17.39 -1.49 8.44
C ILE A 767 -16.62 -1.81 9.72
N LEU A 768 -16.66 -0.94 10.74
CA LEU A 768 -15.96 -1.17 12.02
C LEU A 768 -16.44 -2.46 12.70
N ASP A 769 -17.74 -2.66 12.77
CA ASP A 769 -18.38 -3.79 13.46
C ASP A 769 -18.07 -5.14 12.84
N HIS A 770 -17.75 -5.17 11.54
CA HIS A 770 -17.41 -6.37 10.78
C HIS A 770 -15.91 -6.50 10.50
N SER A 771 -15.09 -5.60 11.06
CA SER A 771 -13.64 -5.65 10.87
C SER A 771 -12.92 -6.15 12.13
N THR A 772 -12.05 -7.15 12.00
CA THR A 772 -11.37 -7.80 13.14
C THR A 772 -10.51 -6.84 13.95
N ASN A 773 -9.88 -5.87 13.28
CA ASN A 773 -8.94 -4.92 13.89
C ASN A 773 -9.62 -3.67 14.49
N THR A 774 -10.93 -3.51 14.32
CA THR A 774 -11.65 -2.31 14.77
C THR A 774 -12.98 -2.59 15.44
N LYS A 775 -13.43 -3.85 15.48
CA LYS A 775 -14.65 -4.24 16.18
C LYS A 775 -14.62 -3.76 17.63
N GLY A 776 -15.72 -3.16 18.07
CA GLY A 776 -15.88 -2.61 19.42
C GLY A 776 -15.66 -1.10 19.51
N TYR A 777 -15.08 -0.48 18.48
CA TYR A 777 -15.07 0.98 18.39
C TYR A 777 -16.43 1.55 17.98
N SER A 778 -16.81 2.66 18.63
CA SER A 778 -17.88 3.56 18.20
C SER A 778 -17.31 4.60 17.25
N PHE A 779 -17.85 4.71 16.02
CA PHE A 779 -17.42 5.72 15.06
C PHE A 779 -17.65 7.13 15.60
N LYS A 780 -18.75 7.34 16.34
CA LYS A 780 -19.05 8.63 16.99
C LYS A 780 -17.92 9.03 17.94
N ASP A 781 -17.46 8.11 18.78
CA ASP A 781 -16.39 8.38 19.76
C ASP A 781 -15.06 8.63 19.05
N LEU A 782 -14.76 7.86 18.00
CA LEU A 782 -13.57 8.07 17.16
C LEU A 782 -13.60 9.45 16.47
N HIS A 783 -14.77 9.87 15.98
CA HIS A 783 -14.95 11.18 15.35
C HIS A 783 -14.78 12.32 16.35
N GLU A 784 -15.36 12.20 17.56
CA GLU A 784 -15.17 13.16 18.65
C GLU A 784 -13.69 13.27 19.08
N LYS A 785 -12.98 12.14 19.20
CA LYS A 785 -11.53 12.13 19.47
C LYS A 785 -10.74 12.85 18.37
N ALA A 786 -11.05 12.56 17.10
CA ALA A 786 -10.36 13.19 15.96
C ALA A 786 -10.61 14.69 15.87
N ILE A 787 -11.83 15.18 16.17
CA ILE A 787 -12.11 16.63 16.29
C ILE A 787 -11.16 17.27 17.32
N ASN A 788 -10.92 16.58 18.44
CA ASN A 788 -10.04 17.02 19.51
C ASN A 788 -8.55 16.80 19.25
N GLY A 789 -8.18 16.27 18.07
CA GLY A 789 -6.79 16.04 17.65
C GLY A 789 -6.17 14.74 18.14
N VAL A 790 -6.97 13.83 18.73
CA VAL A 790 -6.52 12.57 19.32
C VAL A 790 -6.85 11.41 18.36
N PRO A 791 -5.86 10.63 17.89
CA PRO A 791 -6.11 9.41 17.15
C PRO A 791 -6.47 8.24 18.09
N ALA A 792 -6.99 7.16 17.52
CA ALA A 792 -7.10 5.87 18.21
C ALA A 792 -6.00 4.92 17.72
N ILE A 793 -5.88 3.74 18.35
CA ILE A 793 -4.94 2.70 17.94
C ILE A 793 -5.71 1.54 17.31
N ILE A 794 -5.23 1.03 16.17
CA ILE A 794 -5.76 -0.21 15.59
C ILE A 794 -5.59 -1.35 16.59
N ASN A 795 -6.64 -2.16 16.79
CA ASN A 795 -6.54 -3.35 17.64
C ASN A 795 -5.70 -4.39 16.91
N SER A 796 -4.44 -4.52 17.30
CA SER A 796 -3.50 -5.53 16.80
C SER A 796 -3.13 -6.50 17.92
N ARG A 797 -2.74 -7.71 17.56
CA ARG A 797 -2.29 -8.72 18.51
C ARG A 797 -1.05 -8.29 19.29
N THR A 798 -0.18 -7.52 18.64
CA THR A 798 1.07 -6.99 19.17
C THR A 798 1.10 -5.46 19.02
N THR A 799 1.80 -4.80 19.94
CA THR A 799 2.14 -3.38 19.85
C THR A 799 3.62 -3.23 20.21
N PRO A 800 4.51 -2.84 19.28
CA PRO A 800 4.24 -2.53 17.86
C PRO A 800 3.64 -3.69 17.06
N LYS A 801 2.90 -3.39 15.99
CA LYS A 801 2.34 -4.40 15.09
C LYS A 801 3.45 -5.23 14.47
N ASN A 802 3.34 -6.55 14.57
CA ASN A 802 4.29 -7.50 13.98
C ASN A 802 3.57 -8.68 13.31
N VAL A 803 3.59 -8.71 11.98
CA VAL A 803 3.00 -9.80 11.19
C VAL A 803 3.90 -11.03 11.23
N GLY A 804 3.34 -12.22 11.43
CA GLY A 804 4.10 -13.46 11.64
C GLY A 804 4.23 -13.88 13.11
N TYR A 805 3.76 -13.06 14.06
CA TYR A 805 3.86 -13.33 15.49
C TYR A 805 3.12 -14.61 15.90
N ASP A 806 1.88 -14.79 15.43
CA ASP A 806 1.05 -15.96 15.77
C ASP A 806 1.60 -17.25 15.16
N GLN A 807 2.25 -17.15 13.99
CA GLN A 807 2.96 -18.28 13.40
C GLN A 807 4.03 -18.76 14.39
N LEU A 808 4.93 -17.89 14.85
CA LEU A 808 6.00 -18.31 15.76
C LEU A 808 5.54 -18.67 17.17
N VAL A 809 4.66 -17.89 17.78
CA VAL A 809 4.30 -18.05 19.21
C VAL A 809 3.28 -19.16 19.42
N ASP A 810 2.24 -19.20 18.57
CA ASP A 810 1.14 -20.15 18.73
C ASP A 810 1.36 -21.45 17.97
N ALA A 811 2.40 -21.50 17.13
CA ALA A 811 2.70 -22.60 16.22
C ALA A 811 1.66 -22.77 15.10
N THR A 812 1.14 -21.64 14.62
CA THR A 812 0.17 -21.58 13.52
C THR A 812 0.88 -21.79 12.18
N PRO A 813 0.36 -22.64 11.27
CA PRO A 813 0.92 -22.76 9.92
C PRO A 813 0.90 -21.44 9.14
N TRP A 814 1.95 -21.18 8.37
CA TRP A 814 1.98 -20.12 7.35
C TRP A 814 0.97 -20.42 6.25
N TYR A 815 0.47 -19.41 5.54
CA TYR A 815 -0.63 -19.51 4.58
C TYR A 815 -0.28 -20.19 3.24
N THR A 816 0.88 -20.83 3.15
CA THR A 816 1.40 -21.53 1.97
C THR A 816 0.79 -22.93 1.77
N LYS A 817 1.24 -23.75 0.82
CA LYS A 817 0.74 -25.15 0.69
C LYS A 817 1.33 -26.07 1.77
N SER A 818 2.58 -25.86 2.16
CA SER A 818 3.32 -26.66 3.13
C SER A 818 3.09 -26.26 4.59
N GLY A 819 2.50 -25.08 4.87
CA GLY A 819 2.40 -24.55 6.24
C GLY A 819 3.64 -23.82 6.72
N ARG A 820 4.63 -23.68 5.85
CA ARG A 820 5.96 -23.14 6.15
C ARG A 820 6.30 -21.98 5.24
N LEU A 821 7.40 -21.29 5.52
CA LEU A 821 8.00 -20.36 4.58
C LEU A 821 8.54 -21.16 3.39
N GLU A 822 8.02 -20.88 2.19
CA GLU A 822 8.34 -21.65 0.98
C GLU A 822 9.39 -20.96 0.12
N PHE A 823 10.51 -21.65 -0.08
CA PHE A 823 11.57 -21.25 -0.98
C PHE A 823 11.53 -22.04 -2.29
N TYR A 824 10.94 -23.23 -2.28
CA TYR A 824 10.83 -24.10 -3.45
C TYR A 824 9.43 -24.08 -4.09
N ARG A 825 9.39 -23.82 -5.39
CA ARG A 825 8.17 -23.78 -6.22
C ARG A 825 8.16 -24.99 -7.15
N GLU A 826 7.16 -25.86 -6.99
CA GLU A 826 7.09 -27.15 -7.70
C GLU A 826 6.14 -27.12 -8.90
N GLU A 827 5.49 -25.97 -9.10
CA GLU A 827 4.59 -25.70 -10.21
C GLU A 827 5.37 -25.69 -11.53
N ASP A 828 4.78 -26.26 -12.58
CA ASP A 828 5.47 -26.50 -13.84
C ASP A 828 5.99 -25.19 -14.46
N GLU A 829 5.26 -24.08 -14.31
CA GLU A 829 5.67 -22.76 -14.80
C GLU A 829 6.96 -22.26 -14.15
N PHE A 830 7.18 -22.54 -12.85
CA PHE A 830 8.42 -22.16 -12.16
C PHE A 830 9.57 -23.09 -12.50
N ILE A 831 9.29 -24.39 -12.70
CA ILE A 831 10.30 -25.36 -13.14
C ILE A 831 10.79 -25.00 -14.55
N ASP A 832 9.86 -24.74 -15.47
CA ASP A 832 10.16 -24.36 -16.87
C ASP A 832 10.93 -23.05 -16.96
N ALA A 833 10.60 -22.07 -16.10
CA ALA A 833 11.34 -20.82 -16.00
C ALA A 833 12.71 -20.99 -15.32
N GLY A 834 12.97 -22.10 -14.62
CA GLY A 834 14.17 -22.28 -13.79
C GLY A 834 14.16 -21.40 -12.54
N GLU A 835 12.97 -21.10 -11.99
CA GLU A 835 12.74 -20.27 -10.80
C GLU A 835 12.08 -21.06 -9.67
N ASN A 836 12.18 -22.39 -9.73
CA ASN A 836 11.78 -23.29 -8.66
C ASN A 836 12.56 -23.04 -7.36
N LEU A 837 13.71 -22.36 -7.40
CA LEU A 837 14.50 -21.90 -6.23
C LEU A 837 14.51 -20.35 -6.14
N PRO A 838 14.89 -19.77 -4.99
CA PRO A 838 15.27 -18.36 -4.94
C PRO A 838 16.53 -18.17 -5.80
N VAL A 839 16.42 -17.34 -6.85
CA VAL A 839 17.46 -17.20 -7.88
C VAL A 839 17.73 -15.74 -8.22
N HIS A 840 18.94 -15.46 -8.71
CA HIS A 840 19.22 -14.16 -9.33
C HIS A 840 18.90 -14.21 -10.82
N ARG A 841 18.10 -13.24 -11.27
CA ARG A 841 17.93 -12.90 -12.68
C ARG A 841 18.47 -11.50 -12.91
N GLU A 842 19.17 -11.31 -14.02
CA GLU A 842 19.55 -9.96 -14.42
C GLU A 842 18.30 -9.15 -14.77
N PRO A 843 18.22 -7.87 -14.40
CA PRO A 843 17.10 -7.03 -14.76
C PRO A 843 16.90 -6.98 -16.27
N VAL A 844 15.64 -6.92 -16.71
CA VAL A 844 15.30 -6.66 -18.11
C VAL A 844 15.97 -5.35 -18.54
N ASP A 845 16.60 -5.35 -19.71
CA ASP A 845 17.41 -4.24 -20.27
C ASP A 845 18.73 -3.91 -19.54
N SER A 846 19.20 -4.77 -18.64
CA SER A 846 20.52 -4.61 -17.99
C SER A 846 21.70 -4.81 -18.94
N THR A 847 21.47 -5.42 -20.10
CA THR A 847 22.47 -5.59 -21.16
C THR A 847 21.91 -5.11 -22.49
N PHE A 848 22.79 -4.72 -23.40
CA PHE A 848 22.43 -4.33 -24.77
C PHE A 848 22.35 -5.54 -25.72
N TYR A 849 22.50 -6.77 -25.21
CA TYR A 849 22.48 -7.99 -25.99
C TYR A 849 21.12 -8.68 -25.88
N GLU A 850 20.48 -8.91 -27.03
CA GLU A 850 19.27 -9.72 -27.11
C GLU A 850 19.57 -11.23 -27.00
N PRO A 851 18.65 -12.04 -26.43
CA PRO A 851 17.41 -11.58 -25.81
C PRO A 851 17.69 -10.89 -24.47
N ASN A 852 17.01 -9.77 -24.21
CA ASN A 852 16.91 -9.17 -22.88
C ASN A 852 16.08 -10.13 -22.00
N ILE A 853 16.78 -11.19 -21.60
CA ILE A 853 16.46 -12.43 -20.90
C ILE A 853 15.00 -12.55 -20.43
N ILE A 854 14.26 -13.46 -21.08
CA ILE A 854 13.15 -14.23 -20.48
C ILE A 854 13.75 -15.57 -20.06
#